data_AF-A0A9E2QE15-F1
#
_entry.id   AF-A0A9E2QE15-F1
#
_cell.length_a   1.000
_cell.length_b   1.000
_cell.length_c   1.000
_cell.angle_alpha   90.00
_cell.angle_beta   90.00
_cell.angle_gamma   90.00
#
_symmetry.space_group_name_H-M   'P 1'
#
loop_
_entity.id
_entity.type
_entity.pdbx_description
1 polymer ?
#
loop_
_entity_poly.entity_id
_entity_poly.type
_entity_poly.pdbx_seq_one_letter_code
_entity_poly.pdbx_strand_id
1 'polypeptide(L)'
;MKSKKKNTQTRPARPRWKWLYILFSVGCLGWLVARTGRKPSRFSYPCQQAAALHSAWLIPAAGLLLARSVRSTRVRQALSAVLMVAMLAFLAVGLGGDPPAVAVGESAGDLARSRAVASSMTPAAWNGGQADGNHDIAVVNHVPAPSGGPHHSGVDALVHLLAEGGVHFFRSDADAFCAAPDGIIAPDDVVLLKVNAAFSERGMTNTDVVKGLIAAVLEHPGGFTGEVVVVENCEGGPDYTHQYNNADNIYQSLEAVVDSFGDPSRVSSSSWWSFTDNMVGEFDTGDYNQGYVWVGNNVSYPKFATGRGTCISLKNGIWNGSSYDKSRMKLINVPVLKSHNSTGITACLKNFMGVPSIHRTTNVHPDLVYSGFMGRMMNQVIYPDLNVLDAIWVSPSHPQGPSGPYSLAVRTNILLAGVDPVALDYYAGRNILYPVSGYGRHDPDTPFSESTNPYHDGTRNFGYPYNALRIMLDATAGVLQQGGHDVTSDPSRMNVRVRDLSRGLGWSGGHCVSGVREPSSEWQFAEGTTRNGFEEWLTLENPQEETANAHLAFMTGEGETFDLEMALPPGSRGTVHVNRVVGQGRDVSCSVTSDKPVVAERPMYFSYGTGWRGGHDVAGAAEPAETWYFAEGYTGPGFEQYVCVLNPGDGPASLTFRFQTEEEGEIVRAGQSVPARTRSTFKINDLLGANYQNSLVLESDRPVVAERALYFDYLGKGDHHWDGGHCVMGAPALSREYFFAEGTTRDGFEEWLTFQNPNPSPLSVTATYQLGEGQGDPVTRTYTVGAGKRYTVFAADEVGAGKDVSVKLSAPDEFLAERSVYFKYQGFGANWPDGHCVIGVPERYDECYFAEGYTGGGFQEWLCLQNPGDTDSTVEVTYYTEEEGALQPRYITVPARTRVTVRVNDNAGPNLQLSCRLRVTSGPKVVVERPMYFDYW
;
A
#
# COMPACT_ATOMS: atom_id res chain seq x y z
N MET A 1 18.91 63.95 -29.40
CA MET A 1 18.16 64.24 -30.64
C MET A 1 17.22 63.07 -30.95
N LYS A 2 15.93 63.36 -31.16
CA LYS A 2 14.82 62.39 -31.30
C LYS A 2 14.96 61.51 -32.54
N SER A 3 14.70 60.20 -32.41
CA SER A 3 14.33 59.32 -33.53
C SER A 3 12.98 58.66 -33.21
N LYS A 4 12.05 58.73 -34.17
CA LYS A 4 10.61 58.52 -34.01
C LYS A 4 10.24 57.06 -34.26
N LYS A 5 9.45 56.48 -33.35
CA LYS A 5 8.62 55.29 -33.63
C LYS A 5 7.61 55.63 -34.74
N LYS A 6 7.61 54.87 -35.83
CA LYS A 6 6.48 54.82 -36.77
C LYS A 6 5.63 53.61 -36.43
N ASN A 7 4.40 53.91 -36.07
CA ASN A 7 3.33 53.00 -35.72
C ASN A 7 2.54 52.71 -37.00
N THR A 8 2.60 51.49 -37.54
CA THR A 8 1.69 51.02 -38.60
C THR A 8 0.64 50.12 -37.96
N GLN A 9 -0.49 50.71 -37.58
CA GLN A 9 -1.71 49.98 -37.23
C GLN A 9 -2.29 49.34 -38.50
N THR A 10 -2.19 48.03 -38.63
CA THR A 10 -3.10 47.24 -39.46
C THR A 10 -4.41 47.03 -38.69
N ARG A 11 -5.53 47.54 -39.24
CA ARG A 11 -6.88 47.32 -38.71
C ARG A 11 -7.19 45.81 -38.62
N PRO A 12 -7.75 45.30 -37.52
CA PRO A 12 -8.21 43.91 -37.46
C PRO A 12 -9.38 43.71 -38.43
N ALA A 13 -9.34 42.62 -39.20
CA ALA A 13 -10.43 42.20 -40.06
C ALA A 13 -11.69 41.96 -39.20
N ARG A 14 -12.82 42.58 -39.59
CA ARG A 14 -14.12 42.29 -38.96
C ARG A 14 -14.43 40.80 -39.15
N PRO A 15 -14.85 40.09 -38.10
CA PRO A 15 -14.91 38.65 -38.19
C PRO A 15 -16.14 38.20 -39.00
N ARG A 16 -15.90 37.41 -40.05
CA ARG A 16 -16.91 36.93 -41.03
C ARG A 16 -17.97 35.98 -40.42
N TRP A 17 -17.76 35.44 -39.22
CA TRP A 17 -18.64 34.44 -38.59
C TRP A 17 -20.04 34.95 -38.23
N LYS A 18 -20.20 36.26 -37.96
CA LYS A 18 -21.50 36.83 -37.56
C LYS A 18 -22.57 36.74 -38.66
N TRP A 19 -22.16 36.83 -39.93
CA TRP A 19 -23.08 36.67 -41.07
C TRP A 19 -23.40 35.20 -41.37
N LEU A 20 -22.46 34.30 -41.08
CA LEU A 20 -22.63 32.85 -41.23
C LEU A 20 -23.64 32.28 -40.22
N TYR A 21 -23.63 32.76 -38.98
CA TYR A 21 -24.58 32.29 -37.95
C TYR A 21 -26.03 32.70 -38.24
N ILE A 22 -26.26 33.89 -38.82
CA ILE A 22 -27.60 34.33 -39.23
C ILE A 22 -28.14 33.43 -40.36
N LEU A 23 -27.31 33.14 -41.37
CA LEU A 23 -27.69 32.23 -42.46
C LEU A 23 -27.95 30.80 -41.96
N PHE A 24 -27.11 30.33 -41.03
CA PHE A 24 -27.31 29.05 -40.35
C PHE A 24 -28.63 29.02 -39.56
N SER A 25 -28.93 30.05 -38.76
CA SER A 25 -30.17 30.16 -37.97
C SER A 25 -31.42 30.17 -38.85
N VAL A 26 -31.37 30.85 -40.00
CA VAL A 26 -32.45 30.85 -41.00
C VAL A 26 -32.59 29.47 -41.66
N GLY A 27 -31.47 28.81 -41.96
CA GLY A 27 -31.45 27.42 -42.43
C GLY A 27 -32.08 26.45 -41.42
N CYS A 28 -31.77 26.59 -40.13
CA CYS A 28 -32.39 25.84 -39.04
C CYS A 28 -33.90 26.08 -38.95
N LEU A 29 -34.36 27.33 -39.10
CA LEU A 29 -35.79 27.65 -39.11
C LEU A 29 -36.49 26.98 -40.32
N GLY A 30 -35.88 27.05 -41.50
CA GLY A 30 -36.39 26.39 -42.71
C GLY A 30 -36.46 24.87 -42.53
N TRP A 31 -35.44 24.25 -41.94
CA TRP A 31 -35.41 22.83 -41.62
C TRP A 31 -36.49 22.43 -40.60
N LEU A 32 -36.67 23.24 -39.55
CA LEU A 32 -37.68 23.02 -38.51
C LEU A 32 -39.09 23.01 -39.12
N VAL A 33 -39.41 24.01 -39.95
CA VAL A 33 -40.72 24.12 -40.60
C VAL A 33 -40.94 22.97 -41.60
N ALA A 34 -39.94 22.67 -42.43
CA ALA A 34 -40.06 21.64 -43.47
C ALA A 34 -40.21 20.23 -42.90
N ARG A 35 -39.50 19.91 -41.80
CA ARG A 35 -39.48 18.55 -41.23
C ARG A 35 -40.55 18.31 -40.16
N THR A 36 -40.91 19.33 -39.39
CA THR A 36 -42.03 19.24 -38.44
C THR A 36 -43.37 19.19 -39.19
N GLY A 37 -43.55 20.04 -40.22
CA GLY A 37 -44.76 20.06 -41.04
C GLY A 37 -46.04 20.15 -40.21
N ARG A 38 -47.06 19.34 -40.53
CA ARG A 38 -48.35 19.29 -39.80
C ARG A 38 -48.42 18.24 -38.69
N LYS A 39 -47.31 17.60 -38.31
CA LYS A 39 -47.28 16.57 -37.24
C LYS A 39 -46.50 17.09 -36.02
N PRO A 40 -47.18 17.59 -34.96
CA PRO A 40 -46.53 18.19 -33.80
C PRO A 40 -45.59 17.25 -33.04
N SER A 41 -45.83 15.94 -33.08
CA SER A 41 -44.98 14.95 -32.42
C SER A 41 -43.56 14.89 -32.97
N ARG A 42 -43.26 15.46 -34.15
CA ARG A 42 -41.90 15.49 -34.71
C ARG A 42 -41.01 16.54 -34.05
N PHE A 43 -41.59 17.43 -33.25
CA PHE A 43 -40.84 18.45 -32.51
C PHE A 43 -39.97 17.84 -31.40
N SER A 44 -40.27 16.61 -30.95
CA SER A 44 -39.45 15.89 -29.97
C SER A 44 -38.18 15.27 -30.55
N TYR A 45 -37.96 15.32 -31.87
CA TYR A 45 -36.75 14.79 -32.46
C TYR A 45 -35.53 15.68 -32.17
N PRO A 46 -34.35 15.10 -31.83
CA PRO A 46 -33.17 15.88 -31.42
C PRO A 46 -32.73 16.92 -32.46
N CYS A 47 -32.76 16.57 -33.75
CA CYS A 47 -32.41 17.51 -34.82
C CYS A 47 -33.45 18.64 -35.02
N GLN A 48 -34.71 18.43 -34.61
CA GLN A 48 -35.73 19.47 -34.60
C GLN A 48 -35.59 20.36 -33.36
N GLN A 49 -35.26 19.78 -32.20
CA GLN A 49 -34.98 20.55 -30.98
C GLN A 49 -33.74 21.45 -31.14
N ALA A 50 -32.66 20.93 -31.71
CA ALA A 50 -31.47 21.72 -32.04
C ALA A 50 -31.78 22.83 -33.08
N ALA A 51 -32.53 22.51 -34.14
CA ALA A 51 -32.95 23.51 -35.13
C ALA A 51 -33.86 24.60 -34.52
N ALA A 52 -34.74 24.25 -33.58
CA ALA A 52 -35.56 25.20 -32.83
C ALA A 52 -34.71 26.10 -31.93
N LEU A 53 -33.74 25.54 -31.20
CA LEU A 53 -32.84 26.31 -30.33
C LEU A 53 -32.05 27.37 -31.12
N HIS A 54 -31.42 26.97 -32.23
CA HIS A 54 -30.61 27.88 -33.04
C HIS A 54 -31.42 28.88 -33.88
N SER A 55 -32.73 28.68 -34.05
CA SER A 55 -33.62 29.62 -34.75
C SER A 55 -34.52 30.46 -33.84
N ALA A 56 -34.63 30.12 -32.56
CA ALA A 56 -35.56 30.76 -31.61
C ALA A 56 -35.37 32.29 -31.48
N TRP A 57 -34.12 32.77 -31.58
CA TRP A 57 -33.81 34.21 -31.48
C TRP A 57 -34.39 35.05 -32.63
N LEU A 58 -34.75 34.43 -33.77
CA LEU A 58 -35.35 35.12 -34.91
C LEU A 58 -36.76 35.64 -34.61
N ILE A 59 -37.48 35.00 -33.67
CA ILE A 59 -38.84 35.38 -33.28
C ILE A 59 -38.86 36.76 -32.59
N PRO A 60 -38.10 37.02 -31.51
CA PRO A 60 -38.04 38.35 -30.93
C PRO A 60 -37.36 39.37 -31.86
N ALA A 61 -36.46 38.96 -32.76
CA ALA A 61 -35.89 39.83 -33.79
C ALA A 61 -36.94 40.34 -34.78
N ALA A 62 -37.85 39.47 -35.25
CA ALA A 62 -38.99 39.86 -36.06
C ALA A 62 -39.98 40.73 -35.26
N GLY A 63 -40.19 40.39 -33.99
CA GLY A 63 -40.98 41.22 -33.05
C GLY A 63 -40.44 42.63 -32.92
N LEU A 64 -39.12 42.83 -32.85
CA LEU A 64 -38.47 44.16 -32.80
C LEU A 64 -38.76 45.01 -34.04
N LEU A 65 -38.82 44.37 -35.22
CA LEU A 65 -39.19 45.05 -36.46
C LEU A 65 -40.66 45.47 -36.45
N LEU A 66 -41.55 44.60 -35.96
CA LEU A 66 -42.98 44.88 -35.84
C LEU A 66 -43.30 45.90 -34.74
N ALA A 67 -42.54 45.94 -33.65
CA ALA A 67 -42.70 46.89 -32.56
C ALA A 67 -42.59 48.35 -33.05
N ARG A 68 -41.83 48.61 -34.12
CA ARG A 68 -41.70 49.93 -34.76
C ARG A 68 -43.03 50.49 -35.27
N SER A 69 -44.01 49.63 -35.55
CA SER A 69 -45.35 50.03 -36.00
C SER A 69 -46.28 50.49 -34.86
N VAL A 70 -45.90 50.26 -33.59
CA VAL A 70 -46.71 50.62 -32.41
C VAL A 70 -46.72 52.13 -32.21
N ARG A 71 -47.87 52.80 -32.34
CA ARG A 71 -47.99 54.28 -32.28
C ARG A 71 -47.60 54.89 -30.93
N SER A 72 -47.83 54.19 -29.82
CA SER A 72 -47.50 54.69 -28.47
C SER A 72 -46.00 54.57 -28.19
N THR A 73 -45.33 55.68 -27.93
CA THR A 73 -43.88 55.75 -27.70
C THR A 73 -43.46 54.97 -26.45
N ARG A 74 -44.22 55.06 -25.35
CA ARG A 74 -43.93 54.33 -24.11
C ARG A 74 -44.08 52.82 -24.29
N VAL A 75 -45.15 52.39 -24.95
CA VAL A 75 -45.38 50.96 -25.22
C VAL A 75 -44.35 50.42 -26.20
N ARG A 76 -44.01 51.18 -27.25
CA ARG A 76 -42.96 50.81 -28.21
C ARG A 76 -41.61 50.61 -27.52
N GLN A 77 -41.23 51.52 -26.63
CA GLN A 77 -39.95 51.43 -25.90
C GLN A 77 -39.94 50.23 -24.95
N ALA A 78 -41.01 50.01 -24.17
CA ALA A 78 -41.12 48.86 -23.28
C ALA A 78 -41.09 47.52 -24.06
N LEU A 79 -41.88 47.41 -25.13
CA LEU A 79 -41.93 46.22 -25.98
C LEU A 79 -40.59 45.95 -26.66
N SER A 80 -39.93 46.99 -27.18
CA SER A 80 -38.61 46.85 -27.81
C SER A 80 -37.54 46.44 -26.81
N ALA A 81 -37.58 46.96 -25.57
CA ALA A 81 -36.64 46.55 -24.53
C ALA A 81 -36.81 45.06 -24.17
N VAL A 82 -38.04 44.61 -23.95
CA VAL A 82 -38.34 43.19 -23.65
C VAL A 82 -37.90 42.27 -24.78
N LEU A 83 -38.23 42.61 -26.03
CA LEU A 83 -37.85 41.80 -27.19
C LEU A 83 -36.33 41.81 -27.43
N MET A 84 -35.64 42.90 -27.14
CA MET A 84 -34.18 42.98 -27.25
C MET A 84 -33.48 42.14 -26.18
N VAL A 85 -33.98 42.14 -24.94
CA VAL A 85 -33.47 41.27 -23.87
C VAL A 85 -33.72 39.80 -24.21
N ALA A 86 -34.92 39.45 -24.68
CA ALA A 86 -35.24 38.10 -25.10
C ALA A 86 -34.35 37.63 -26.27
N MET A 87 -34.15 38.48 -27.29
CA MET A 87 -33.27 38.19 -28.42
C MET A 87 -31.83 37.93 -27.97
N LEU A 88 -31.29 38.79 -27.10
CA LEU A 88 -29.93 38.64 -26.57
C LEU A 88 -29.79 37.40 -25.67
N ALA A 89 -30.81 37.06 -24.88
CA ALA A 89 -30.82 35.84 -24.07
C ALA A 89 -30.78 34.56 -24.93
N PHE A 90 -31.61 34.49 -25.99
CA PHE A 90 -31.57 33.34 -26.92
C PHE A 90 -30.26 33.27 -27.70
N LEU A 91 -29.67 34.41 -28.09
CA LEU A 91 -28.35 34.45 -28.73
C LEU A 91 -27.23 34.03 -27.77
N ALA A 92 -27.29 34.42 -26.50
CA ALA A 92 -26.30 34.01 -25.49
C ALA A 92 -26.36 32.50 -25.22
N VAL A 93 -27.55 31.92 -25.14
CA VAL A 93 -27.72 30.46 -25.00
C VAL A 93 -27.26 29.71 -26.25
N GLY A 94 -27.56 30.22 -27.46
CA GLY A 94 -27.17 29.58 -28.71
C GLY A 94 -25.69 29.75 -29.11
N LEU A 95 -25.00 30.79 -28.59
CA LEU A 95 -23.58 31.08 -28.88
C LEU A 95 -22.63 30.72 -27.73
N GLY A 96 -23.14 30.56 -26.50
CA GLY A 96 -22.34 30.39 -25.28
C GLY A 96 -22.58 29.08 -24.52
N GLY A 97 -23.34 28.14 -25.08
CA GLY A 97 -23.51 26.81 -24.51
C GLY A 97 -22.73 25.77 -25.29
N ASP A 98 -21.97 24.92 -24.58
CA ASP A 98 -21.80 23.53 -25.00
C ASP A 98 -23.18 22.96 -25.34
N PRO A 99 -23.30 22.12 -26.40
CA PRO A 99 -24.58 21.70 -26.96
C PRO A 99 -25.54 21.20 -25.87
N PRO A 100 -26.69 21.84 -25.63
CA PRO A 100 -27.61 21.40 -24.60
C PRO A 100 -28.46 20.23 -25.11
N ALA A 101 -28.53 19.21 -24.26
CA ALA A 101 -29.50 18.12 -24.25
C ALA A 101 -29.26 16.95 -25.22
N VAL A 102 -28.21 16.16 -24.92
CA VAL A 102 -28.45 14.74 -24.63
C VAL A 102 -29.56 14.70 -23.59
N ALA A 103 -30.63 13.96 -23.84
CA ALA A 103 -31.78 13.85 -22.95
C ALA A 103 -31.36 13.50 -21.51
N VAL A 104 -31.21 14.53 -20.67
CA VAL A 104 -31.09 14.42 -19.22
C VAL A 104 -32.51 14.24 -18.70
N GLY A 105 -32.85 12.99 -18.43
CA GLY A 105 -34.14 12.60 -17.87
C GLY A 105 -34.11 11.15 -17.37
N GLU A 106 -33.35 10.29 -18.04
CA GLU A 106 -33.22 8.87 -17.65
C GLU A 106 -31.79 8.51 -17.16
N SER A 107 -30.72 9.17 -17.63
CA SER A 107 -29.32 8.83 -17.25
C SER A 107 -28.80 9.46 -15.94
N ALA A 108 -29.39 10.57 -15.48
CA ALA A 108 -28.90 11.26 -14.28
C ALA A 108 -29.25 10.51 -12.97
N GLY A 109 -30.38 9.80 -12.93
CA GLY A 109 -30.76 8.95 -11.80
C GLY A 109 -29.86 7.71 -11.67
N ASP A 110 -29.56 7.08 -12.80
CA ASP A 110 -28.70 5.88 -12.86
C ASP A 110 -27.25 6.20 -12.46
N LEU A 111 -26.71 7.36 -12.85
CA LEU A 111 -25.33 7.71 -12.51
C LEU A 111 -25.17 8.16 -11.05
N ALA A 112 -26.15 8.86 -10.48
CA ALA A 112 -26.12 9.22 -9.05
C ALA A 112 -26.15 7.95 -8.17
N ARG A 113 -26.99 6.97 -8.52
CA ARG A 113 -26.98 5.64 -7.92
C ARG A 113 -25.62 4.96 -8.09
N SER A 114 -25.10 4.93 -9.32
CA SER A 114 -23.80 4.30 -9.61
C SER A 114 -22.68 4.89 -8.75
N ARG A 115 -22.65 6.21 -8.57
CA ARG A 115 -21.67 6.91 -7.71
C ARG A 115 -21.83 6.52 -6.24
N ALA A 116 -23.07 6.46 -5.74
CA ALA A 116 -23.34 6.08 -4.36
C ALA A 116 -22.94 4.63 -4.07
N VAL A 117 -23.23 3.71 -5.00
CA VAL A 117 -22.78 2.31 -4.91
C VAL A 117 -21.25 2.24 -4.96
N ALA A 118 -20.61 2.92 -5.91
CA ALA A 118 -19.16 2.91 -6.05
C ALA A 118 -18.44 3.47 -4.80
N SER A 119 -18.94 4.55 -4.20
CA SER A 119 -18.32 5.16 -3.01
C SER A 119 -18.46 4.36 -1.73
N SER A 120 -19.36 3.37 -1.69
CA SER A 120 -19.61 2.51 -0.52
C SER A 120 -19.27 1.04 -0.80
N MET A 121 -18.67 0.76 -1.96
CA MET A 121 -18.38 -0.59 -2.39
C MET A 121 -17.29 -1.23 -1.53
N THR A 122 -17.57 -2.43 -1.02
CA THR A 122 -16.59 -3.30 -0.40
C THR A 122 -16.56 -4.60 -1.20
N PRO A 123 -15.44 -4.94 -1.87
CA PRO A 123 -15.31 -6.20 -2.60
C PRO A 123 -15.52 -7.41 -1.68
N ALA A 124 -16.16 -8.45 -2.21
CA ALA A 124 -16.45 -9.66 -1.45
C ALA A 124 -15.24 -10.61 -1.43
N ALA A 125 -14.74 -10.93 -0.23
CA ALA A 125 -13.76 -12.01 -0.06
C ALA A 125 -14.44 -13.38 -0.19
N TRP A 126 -13.81 -14.32 -0.91
CA TRP A 126 -14.34 -15.66 -1.18
C TRP A 126 -13.35 -16.72 -0.71
N ASN A 127 -13.88 -17.81 -0.16
CA ASN A 127 -13.12 -19.02 0.16
C ASN A 127 -13.79 -20.19 -0.56
N GLY A 128 -13.22 -20.60 -1.70
CA GLY A 128 -13.76 -21.65 -2.53
C GLY A 128 -13.54 -23.02 -1.90
N GLY A 129 -14.60 -23.82 -1.74
CA GLY A 129 -14.50 -25.16 -1.13
C GLY A 129 -13.70 -26.19 -1.95
N GLN A 130 -13.34 -25.85 -3.19
CA GLN A 130 -12.52 -26.64 -4.11
C GLN A 130 -11.33 -25.84 -4.66
N ALA A 131 -10.99 -24.71 -4.04
CA ALA A 131 -9.90 -23.87 -4.50
C ALA A 131 -8.54 -24.55 -4.26
N ASP A 132 -7.68 -24.51 -5.27
CA ASP A 132 -6.36 -25.14 -5.31
C ASP A 132 -5.22 -24.11 -5.44
N GLY A 133 -5.55 -22.81 -5.39
CA GLY A 133 -4.61 -21.70 -5.55
C GLY A 133 -4.46 -21.20 -6.99
N ASN A 134 -4.81 -21.99 -8.00
CA ASN A 134 -4.57 -21.66 -9.42
C ASN A 134 -5.50 -20.56 -9.96
N HIS A 135 -6.62 -20.33 -9.28
CA HIS A 135 -7.68 -19.40 -9.69
C HIS A 135 -7.89 -18.28 -8.66
N ASP A 136 -6.89 -18.08 -7.80
CA ASP A 136 -6.93 -17.08 -6.74
C ASP A 136 -6.87 -15.66 -7.31
N ILE A 137 -7.65 -14.78 -6.70
CA ILE A 137 -7.77 -13.37 -7.09
C ILE A 137 -7.33 -12.51 -5.92
N ALA A 138 -6.33 -11.66 -6.16
CA ALA A 138 -5.93 -10.59 -5.25
C ALA A 138 -6.75 -9.35 -5.57
N VAL A 139 -7.41 -8.76 -4.58
CA VAL A 139 -8.22 -7.55 -4.71
C VAL A 139 -7.74 -6.50 -3.71
N VAL A 140 -7.32 -5.35 -4.23
CA VAL A 140 -6.96 -4.19 -3.41
C VAL A 140 -8.10 -3.18 -3.48
N ASN A 141 -8.66 -2.82 -2.33
CA ASN A 141 -9.75 -1.86 -2.16
C ASN A 141 -9.24 -0.55 -1.56
N HIS A 142 -9.99 0.54 -1.76
CA HIS A 142 -9.65 1.89 -1.29
C HIS A 142 -8.27 2.36 -1.76
N VAL A 143 -7.87 1.99 -2.98
CA VAL A 143 -6.65 2.50 -3.63
C VAL A 143 -6.63 4.04 -3.59
N PRO A 144 -5.63 4.66 -2.93
CA PRO A 144 -5.55 6.10 -2.81
C PRO A 144 -5.14 6.76 -4.13
N ALA A 145 -5.29 8.08 -4.21
CA ALA A 145 -4.67 8.84 -5.30
C ALA A 145 -3.13 8.77 -5.19
N PRO A 146 -2.39 8.76 -6.30
CA PRO A 146 -0.92 8.70 -6.28
C PRO A 146 -0.29 9.90 -5.56
N SER A 147 0.82 9.66 -4.84
CA SER A 147 1.58 10.67 -4.07
C SER A 147 2.57 11.50 -4.90
N GLY A 148 2.65 11.27 -6.21
CA GLY A 148 3.53 11.99 -7.15
C GLY A 148 4.85 11.29 -7.49
N GLY A 149 5.22 10.23 -6.75
CA GLY A 149 6.39 9.38 -7.05
C GLY A 149 6.18 8.43 -8.24
N PRO A 150 7.15 7.53 -8.51
CA PRO A 150 7.00 6.48 -9.51
C PRO A 150 6.12 5.31 -9.04
N HIS A 151 6.05 5.08 -7.72
CA HIS A 151 5.23 4.04 -7.09
C HIS A 151 3.73 4.35 -7.10
N HIS A 152 2.95 3.28 -6.97
CA HIS A 152 1.50 3.35 -6.85
C HIS A 152 1.07 2.37 -5.76
N SER A 153 0.57 2.88 -4.63
CA SER A 153 0.28 2.06 -3.44
C SER A 153 -0.67 0.89 -3.71
N GLY A 154 -1.60 1.03 -4.66
CA GLY A 154 -2.46 -0.07 -5.08
C GLY A 154 -1.73 -1.20 -5.80
N VAL A 155 -0.65 -0.90 -6.55
CA VAL A 155 0.20 -1.89 -7.22
C VAL A 155 1.10 -2.56 -6.20
N ASP A 156 1.73 -1.79 -5.32
CA ASP A 156 2.62 -2.30 -4.27
C ASP A 156 1.84 -3.30 -3.37
N ALA A 157 0.66 -2.89 -2.92
CA ALA A 157 -0.29 -3.75 -2.21
C ALA A 157 -0.64 -5.05 -2.95
N LEU A 158 -0.86 -4.95 -4.26
CA LEU A 158 -1.31 -6.05 -5.08
C LEU A 158 -0.20 -7.08 -5.25
N VAL A 159 1.05 -6.63 -5.41
CA VAL A 159 2.24 -7.49 -5.47
C VAL A 159 2.43 -8.27 -4.17
N HIS A 160 2.30 -7.62 -3.01
CA HIS A 160 2.35 -8.31 -1.71
C HIS A 160 1.18 -9.28 -1.54
N LEU A 161 -0.05 -8.86 -1.85
CA LEU A 161 -1.24 -9.72 -1.70
C LEU A 161 -1.21 -10.96 -2.62
N LEU A 162 -0.57 -10.85 -3.80
CA LEU A 162 -0.32 -12.00 -4.67
C LEU A 162 0.68 -12.98 -4.03
N ALA A 163 1.76 -12.47 -3.42
CA ALA A 163 2.75 -13.30 -2.73
C ALA A 163 2.17 -14.01 -1.50
N GLU A 164 1.29 -13.35 -0.73
CA GLU A 164 0.49 -14.01 0.34
C GLU A 164 -0.37 -15.17 -0.19
N GLY A 165 -0.76 -15.10 -1.46
CA GLY A 165 -1.48 -16.16 -2.17
C GLY A 165 -0.58 -17.19 -2.86
N GLY A 166 0.74 -17.10 -2.71
CA GLY A 166 1.72 -17.99 -3.34
C GLY A 166 2.11 -17.62 -4.77
N VAL A 167 1.61 -16.51 -5.32
CA VAL A 167 1.97 -16.01 -6.65
C VAL A 167 3.03 -14.91 -6.49
N HIS A 168 4.30 -15.28 -6.57
CA HIS A 168 5.41 -14.33 -6.42
C HIS A 168 5.63 -13.54 -7.71
N PHE A 169 5.65 -12.22 -7.61
CA PHE A 169 5.81 -11.34 -8.77
C PHE A 169 7.23 -11.47 -9.37
N PHE A 170 8.23 -11.69 -8.52
CA PHE A 170 9.64 -11.76 -8.91
C PHE A 170 10.19 -13.18 -8.83
N ARG A 171 10.89 -13.60 -9.88
CA ARG A 171 11.64 -14.85 -9.94
C ARG A 171 13.06 -14.61 -9.46
N SER A 172 13.32 -14.88 -8.19
CA SER A 172 14.61 -14.59 -7.56
C SER A 172 14.83 -15.38 -6.29
N ASP A 173 16.09 -15.65 -5.97
CA ASP A 173 16.52 -16.13 -4.65
C ASP A 173 16.80 -14.97 -3.67
N ALA A 174 16.58 -13.72 -4.10
CA ALA A 174 16.76 -12.53 -3.27
C ALA A 174 15.83 -12.56 -2.04
N ASP A 175 16.31 -12.01 -0.93
CA ASP A 175 15.57 -11.98 0.33
C ASP A 175 14.46 -10.89 0.31
N ALA A 176 13.42 -11.11 -0.49
CA ALA A 176 12.27 -10.20 -0.62
C ALA A 176 10.96 -10.97 -0.59
N PHE A 177 9.94 -10.47 0.13
CA PHE A 177 8.66 -11.20 0.34
C PHE A 177 7.94 -11.55 -0.96
N CYS A 178 8.00 -10.66 -1.93
CA CYS A 178 7.40 -10.82 -3.25
C CYS A 178 8.25 -11.62 -4.26
N ALA A 179 9.36 -12.23 -3.81
CA ALA A 179 10.28 -13.02 -4.62
C ALA A 179 10.34 -14.49 -4.21
N ALA A 180 10.38 -15.38 -5.21
CA ALA A 180 10.63 -16.81 -5.02
C ALA A 180 11.28 -17.42 -6.28
N PRO A 181 11.91 -18.62 -6.20
CA PRO A 181 12.53 -19.27 -7.35
C PRO A 181 11.57 -19.58 -8.51
N ASP A 182 10.27 -19.70 -8.22
CA ASP A 182 9.19 -19.97 -9.16
C ASP A 182 8.36 -18.73 -9.53
N GLY A 183 8.80 -17.54 -9.13
CA GLY A 183 8.10 -16.28 -9.46
C GLY A 183 8.01 -15.96 -10.95
N ILE A 184 7.27 -14.91 -11.29
CA ILE A 184 6.88 -14.62 -12.68
C ILE A 184 8.03 -13.99 -13.49
N ILE A 185 8.61 -12.89 -13.00
CA ILE A 185 9.55 -12.05 -13.75
C ILE A 185 10.97 -12.30 -13.26
N ALA A 186 11.88 -12.75 -14.14
CA ALA A 186 13.31 -12.77 -13.82
C ALA A 186 13.99 -11.41 -14.04
N PRO A 187 15.17 -11.19 -13.43
CA PRO A 187 15.95 -9.96 -13.57
C PRO A 187 16.24 -9.55 -15.03
N ASP A 188 16.37 -10.50 -15.96
CA ASP A 188 16.75 -10.25 -17.35
C ASP A 188 15.61 -10.43 -18.36
N ASP A 189 14.37 -10.56 -17.89
CA ASP A 189 13.19 -10.75 -18.76
C ASP A 189 12.83 -9.48 -19.57
N VAL A 190 12.14 -9.70 -20.68
CA VAL A 190 11.46 -8.64 -21.45
C VAL A 190 9.99 -8.67 -21.06
N VAL A 191 9.54 -7.64 -20.34
CA VAL A 191 8.20 -7.57 -19.77
C VAL A 191 7.31 -6.68 -20.65
N LEU A 192 6.31 -7.28 -21.28
CA LEU A 192 5.31 -6.61 -22.09
C LEU A 192 4.10 -6.23 -21.24
N LEU A 193 3.80 -4.94 -21.13
CA LEU A 193 2.60 -4.44 -20.48
C LEU A 193 1.52 -4.18 -21.54
N LYS A 194 0.58 -5.13 -21.68
CA LYS A 194 -0.52 -5.04 -22.65
C LYS A 194 -1.67 -4.20 -22.10
N VAL A 195 -1.64 -2.91 -22.40
CA VAL A 195 -2.66 -1.95 -21.94
C VAL A 195 -3.89 -1.92 -22.85
N ASN A 196 -4.91 -1.16 -22.44
CA ASN A 196 -6.02 -0.70 -23.28
C ASN A 196 -5.79 0.76 -23.66
N ALA A 197 -5.68 1.07 -24.94
CA ALA A 197 -5.47 2.44 -25.42
C ALA A 197 -6.33 2.77 -26.66
N ALA A 198 -7.43 2.04 -26.87
CA ALA A 198 -8.33 2.27 -28.01
C ALA A 198 -9.27 3.48 -27.81
N PHE A 199 -9.49 3.90 -26.56
CA PHE A 199 -10.38 5.02 -26.22
C PHE A 199 -9.69 5.94 -25.22
N SER A 200 -9.94 7.25 -25.33
CA SER A 200 -9.43 8.25 -24.37
C SER A 200 -10.19 8.24 -23.04
N GLU A 201 -9.80 9.14 -22.13
CA GLU A 201 -10.48 9.37 -20.85
C GLU A 201 -10.52 8.10 -19.99
N ARG A 202 -11.67 7.72 -19.41
CA ARG A 202 -11.85 6.50 -18.60
C ARG A 202 -12.13 5.26 -19.46
N GLY A 203 -11.87 5.36 -20.76
CA GLY A 203 -11.92 4.29 -21.73
C GLY A 203 -10.59 3.53 -21.89
N MET A 204 -9.48 4.05 -21.38
CA MET A 204 -8.15 3.38 -21.41
C MET A 204 -7.73 2.87 -20.04
N THR A 205 -6.65 2.11 -19.98
CA THR A 205 -5.98 1.72 -18.72
C THR A 205 -5.48 2.93 -17.97
N ASN A 206 -5.61 2.93 -16.64
CA ASN A 206 -5.07 3.98 -15.78
C ASN A 206 -3.53 4.08 -15.90
N THR A 207 -3.05 5.24 -16.31
CA THR A 207 -1.62 5.48 -16.55
C THR A 207 -0.80 5.55 -15.25
N ASP A 208 -1.42 5.88 -14.12
CA ASP A 208 -0.77 5.82 -12.80
C ASP A 208 -0.51 4.37 -12.38
N VAL A 209 -1.42 3.44 -12.71
CA VAL A 209 -1.22 1.99 -12.50
C VAL A 209 -0.09 1.47 -13.40
N VAL A 210 -0.07 1.89 -14.67
CA VAL A 210 1.02 1.53 -15.61
C VAL A 210 2.36 2.03 -15.09
N LYS A 211 2.43 3.27 -14.59
CA LYS A 211 3.64 3.84 -14.00
C LYS A 211 4.13 3.02 -12.80
N GLY A 212 3.21 2.67 -11.89
CA GLY A 212 3.54 1.83 -10.73
C GLY A 212 4.03 0.43 -11.11
N LEU A 213 3.43 -0.21 -12.12
CA LEU A 213 3.89 -1.51 -12.62
C LEU A 213 5.28 -1.43 -13.24
N ILE A 214 5.59 -0.37 -14.01
CA ILE A 214 6.93 -0.16 -14.55
C ILE A 214 7.94 -0.02 -13.39
N ALA A 215 7.63 0.82 -12.40
CA ALA A 215 8.48 1.01 -11.22
C ALA A 215 8.76 -0.30 -10.49
N ALA A 216 7.71 -1.06 -10.15
CA ALA A 216 7.84 -2.36 -9.49
C ALA A 216 8.74 -3.33 -10.26
N VAL A 217 8.61 -3.42 -11.59
CA VAL A 217 9.47 -4.29 -12.41
C VAL A 217 10.93 -3.82 -12.41
N LEU A 218 11.17 -2.51 -12.53
CA LEU A 218 12.53 -1.95 -12.55
C LEU A 218 13.26 -2.14 -11.21
N GLU A 219 12.52 -2.20 -10.11
CA GLU A 219 13.01 -2.40 -8.74
C GLU A 219 13.04 -3.87 -8.32
N HIS A 220 13.06 -4.79 -9.29
CA HIS A 220 13.21 -6.22 -9.04
C HIS A 220 14.33 -6.49 -8.01
N PRO A 221 14.07 -7.26 -6.93
CA PRO A 221 14.99 -7.39 -5.79
C PRO A 221 16.34 -8.04 -6.16
N GLY A 222 16.35 -8.92 -7.16
CA GLY A 222 17.59 -9.45 -7.77
C GLY A 222 18.34 -8.50 -8.73
N GLY A 223 17.93 -7.24 -8.86
CA GLY A 223 18.49 -6.22 -9.76
C GLY A 223 18.05 -6.38 -11.23
N PHE A 224 17.05 -5.62 -11.68
CA PHE A 224 16.52 -5.76 -13.05
C PHE A 224 17.51 -5.26 -14.12
N THR A 225 17.84 -6.11 -15.10
CA THR A 225 18.67 -5.81 -16.30
C THR A 225 17.89 -5.94 -17.62
N GLY A 226 16.68 -6.50 -17.55
CA GLY A 226 15.73 -6.62 -18.65
C GLY A 226 15.19 -5.27 -19.16
N GLU A 227 14.11 -5.33 -19.92
CA GLU A 227 13.37 -4.15 -20.41
C GLU A 227 11.86 -4.30 -20.21
N VAL A 228 11.18 -3.16 -20.08
CA VAL A 228 9.71 -3.07 -20.01
C VAL A 228 9.20 -2.39 -21.26
N VAL A 229 8.17 -2.96 -21.90
CA VAL A 229 7.58 -2.43 -23.14
C VAL A 229 6.08 -2.31 -23.00
N VAL A 230 5.55 -1.09 -23.06
CA VAL A 230 4.10 -0.86 -23.15
C VAL A 230 3.62 -1.16 -24.56
N VAL A 231 2.68 -2.08 -24.70
CA VAL A 231 2.24 -2.58 -26.02
C VAL A 231 0.73 -2.54 -26.18
N GLU A 232 0.25 -2.13 -27.36
CA GLU A 232 -1.16 -2.11 -27.75
C GLU A 232 -1.33 -1.74 -29.24
N ASN A 233 -2.43 -2.15 -29.86
CA ASN A 233 -2.84 -1.82 -31.24
C ASN A 233 -3.64 -0.52 -31.38
N CYS A 234 -3.89 0.24 -30.30
CA CYS A 234 -4.44 1.62 -30.28
C CYS A 234 -5.56 1.93 -31.29
N GLU A 235 -6.58 1.05 -31.39
CA GLU A 235 -7.60 1.09 -32.45
C GLU A 235 -8.21 2.50 -32.67
N GLY A 236 -7.90 3.10 -33.83
CA GLY A 236 -8.47 4.39 -34.28
C GLY A 236 -7.96 5.66 -33.58
N GLY A 237 -6.95 5.58 -32.71
CA GLY A 237 -6.46 6.70 -31.90
C GLY A 237 -5.18 7.41 -32.40
N PRO A 238 -4.76 8.51 -31.76
CA PRO A 238 -3.47 9.17 -31.97
C PRO A 238 -2.29 8.42 -31.30
N ASP A 239 -2.31 7.08 -31.28
CA ASP A 239 -1.38 6.23 -30.51
C ASP A 239 -1.35 6.58 -29.00
N TYR A 240 -0.20 6.51 -28.35
CA TYR A 240 -0.01 6.76 -26.91
C TYR A 240 -0.04 8.24 -26.49
N THR A 241 -0.42 9.14 -27.41
CA THR A 241 -0.33 10.61 -27.23
C THR A 241 -1.64 11.26 -26.81
N HIS A 242 -2.62 10.47 -26.35
CA HIS A 242 -3.90 10.99 -25.87
C HIS A 242 -3.69 12.11 -24.82
N GLN A 243 -4.32 13.26 -25.06
CA GLN A 243 -4.25 14.41 -24.14
C GLN A 243 -5.05 14.17 -22.85
N TYR A 244 -6.05 13.28 -22.90
CA TYR A 244 -6.99 12.99 -21.81
C TYR A 244 -6.96 11.50 -21.49
N ASN A 245 -6.56 11.13 -20.26
CA ASN A 245 -6.24 9.75 -19.87
C ASN A 245 -6.93 9.29 -18.59
N ASN A 246 -6.90 7.98 -18.31
CA ASN A 246 -7.51 7.36 -17.15
C ASN A 246 -6.69 7.49 -15.85
N ALA A 247 -6.02 8.62 -15.61
CA ALA A 247 -5.25 8.89 -14.39
C ALA A 247 -5.95 9.86 -13.42
N ASP A 248 -5.42 10.01 -12.21
CA ASP A 248 -5.78 11.14 -11.33
C ASP A 248 -5.31 12.46 -11.95
N ASN A 249 -4.10 12.49 -12.53
CA ASN A 249 -3.71 13.52 -13.48
C ASN A 249 -4.19 13.16 -14.89
N ILE A 250 -5.35 13.68 -15.26
CA ILE A 250 -5.98 13.38 -16.57
C ILE A 250 -5.15 13.83 -17.79
N TYR A 251 -4.10 14.62 -17.63
CA TYR A 251 -3.22 15.09 -18.71
C TYR A 251 -1.94 14.26 -18.89
N GLN A 252 -1.80 13.16 -18.16
CA GLN A 252 -0.64 12.26 -18.22
C GLN A 252 -0.86 11.19 -19.30
N SER A 253 -0.20 11.31 -20.46
CA SER A 253 -0.27 10.31 -21.53
C SER A 253 0.58 9.07 -21.23
N LEU A 254 0.29 7.94 -21.89
CA LEU A 254 1.13 6.74 -21.81
C LEU A 254 2.55 7.00 -22.29
N GLU A 255 2.71 7.80 -23.35
CA GLU A 255 4.03 8.26 -23.82
C GLU A 255 4.77 9.04 -22.73
N ALA A 256 4.10 10.00 -22.07
CA ALA A 256 4.72 10.77 -20.99
C ALA A 256 5.11 9.90 -19.78
N VAL A 257 4.34 8.84 -19.48
CA VAL A 257 4.72 7.86 -18.44
C VAL A 257 6.00 7.13 -18.85
N VAL A 258 6.05 6.57 -20.07
CA VAL A 258 7.22 5.84 -20.58
C VAL A 258 8.46 6.75 -20.61
N ASP A 259 8.32 7.96 -21.15
CA ASP A 259 9.41 8.95 -21.24
C ASP A 259 9.92 9.39 -19.86
N SER A 260 9.08 9.36 -18.82
CA SER A 260 9.47 9.77 -17.47
C SER A 260 10.55 8.88 -16.84
N PHE A 261 10.78 7.67 -17.36
CA PHE A 261 11.85 6.77 -16.93
C PHE A 261 13.18 7.00 -17.69
N GLY A 262 13.19 7.87 -18.70
CA GLY A 262 14.39 8.46 -19.31
C GLY A 262 15.23 7.59 -20.25
N ASP A 263 15.32 6.27 -20.02
CA ASP A 263 16.12 5.37 -20.85
C ASP A 263 15.24 4.47 -21.74
N PRO A 264 15.16 4.74 -23.07
CA PRO A 264 14.35 3.96 -24.00
C PRO A 264 14.86 2.54 -24.22
N SER A 265 16.08 2.22 -23.80
CA SER A 265 16.59 0.85 -23.78
C SER A 265 16.09 0.06 -22.57
N ARG A 266 15.56 0.73 -21.54
CA ARG A 266 15.02 0.13 -20.32
C ARG A 266 13.50 0.11 -20.32
N VAL A 267 12.88 1.21 -20.72
CA VAL A 267 11.43 1.36 -20.79
C VAL A 267 11.06 1.95 -22.14
N SER A 268 10.25 1.25 -22.92
CA SER A 268 9.80 1.74 -24.23
C SER A 268 8.31 1.44 -24.46
N SER A 269 7.79 1.89 -25.60
CA SER A 269 6.44 1.55 -26.03
C SER A 269 6.41 1.15 -27.50
N SER A 270 5.44 0.32 -27.87
CA SER A 270 5.19 -0.07 -29.26
C SER A 270 3.70 -0.03 -29.55
N SER A 271 3.28 0.92 -30.40
CA SER A 271 1.91 0.97 -30.92
C SER A 271 1.82 0.14 -32.20
N TRP A 272 1.01 -0.90 -32.17
CA TRP A 272 0.80 -1.80 -33.31
C TRP A 272 -0.19 -1.26 -34.33
N TRP A 273 -0.86 -0.13 -34.03
CA TRP A 273 -1.79 0.51 -34.95
C TRP A 273 -1.12 0.92 -36.26
N SER A 274 0.06 1.54 -36.13
CA SER A 274 0.83 2.10 -37.25
C SER A 274 1.22 1.07 -38.32
N PHE A 275 1.23 -0.22 -37.97
CA PHE A 275 1.56 -1.32 -38.86
C PHE A 275 0.50 -2.44 -38.87
N THR A 276 -0.72 -2.16 -38.41
CA THR A 276 -1.80 -3.16 -38.30
C THR A 276 -2.19 -3.78 -39.65
N ASP A 277 -1.96 -3.06 -40.75
CA ASP A 277 -2.22 -3.52 -42.13
C ASP A 277 -1.04 -4.26 -42.79
N ASN A 278 0.15 -4.22 -42.17
CA ASN A 278 1.37 -4.76 -42.74
C ASN A 278 1.52 -6.24 -42.39
N MET A 279 1.26 -7.12 -43.37
CA MET A 279 1.43 -8.56 -43.20
C MET A 279 2.85 -8.99 -43.58
N VAL A 280 3.53 -9.67 -42.66
CA VAL A 280 4.96 -9.99 -42.75
C VAL A 280 5.24 -11.48 -42.48
N GLY A 281 6.42 -11.94 -42.90
CA GLY A 281 6.97 -13.24 -42.51
C GLY A 281 7.56 -13.21 -41.09
N GLU A 282 8.12 -14.33 -40.63
CA GLU A 282 8.84 -14.41 -39.35
C GLU A 282 10.32 -13.98 -39.47
N PHE A 283 10.99 -13.66 -38.35
CA PHE A 283 12.40 -13.26 -38.37
C PHE A 283 13.33 -14.36 -38.91
N ASP A 284 13.04 -15.63 -38.63
CA ASP A 284 13.78 -16.78 -39.14
C ASP A 284 13.67 -16.98 -40.67
N THR A 285 12.68 -16.35 -41.30
CA THR A 285 12.53 -16.28 -42.77
C THR A 285 13.34 -15.14 -43.41
N GLY A 286 14.04 -14.34 -42.60
CA GLY A 286 14.80 -13.17 -43.04
C GLY A 286 13.98 -11.89 -43.17
N ASP A 287 12.72 -11.89 -42.75
CA ASP A 287 11.87 -10.69 -42.75
C ASP A 287 12.00 -9.95 -41.41
N TYR A 288 12.68 -8.80 -41.43
CA TYR A 288 12.88 -7.93 -40.26
C TYR A 288 11.88 -6.76 -40.20
N ASN A 289 10.89 -6.70 -41.10
CA ASN A 289 9.89 -5.64 -41.07
C ASN A 289 8.94 -5.84 -39.88
N GLN A 290 8.54 -4.75 -39.23
CA GLN A 290 7.51 -4.77 -38.20
C GLN A 290 6.14 -4.91 -38.86
N GLY A 291 5.27 -5.74 -38.29
CA GLY A 291 3.99 -6.09 -38.89
C GLY A 291 3.28 -7.21 -38.15
N TYR A 292 2.31 -7.83 -38.81
CA TYR A 292 1.56 -8.96 -38.30
C TYR A 292 1.88 -10.24 -39.07
N VAL A 293 2.11 -11.33 -38.35
CA VAL A 293 2.22 -12.67 -38.94
C VAL A 293 0.84 -13.32 -38.92
N TRP A 294 0.41 -13.86 -40.07
CA TRP A 294 -0.90 -14.53 -40.20
C TRP A 294 -0.78 -16.03 -39.98
N VAL A 295 -1.57 -16.57 -39.05
CA VAL A 295 -1.65 -18.02 -38.80
C VAL A 295 -2.86 -18.63 -39.52
N GLY A 296 -3.97 -17.89 -39.61
CA GLY A 296 -5.24 -18.37 -40.16
C GLY A 296 -6.37 -18.39 -39.14
N ASN A 297 -7.62 -18.57 -39.59
CA ASN A 297 -8.80 -18.60 -38.73
C ASN A 297 -8.90 -17.39 -37.76
N ASN A 298 -8.72 -16.18 -38.31
CA ASN A 298 -8.63 -14.91 -37.58
C ASN A 298 -7.40 -14.76 -36.65
N VAL A 299 -6.53 -15.76 -36.51
CA VAL A 299 -5.33 -15.68 -35.67
C VAL A 299 -4.20 -14.97 -36.43
N SER A 300 -3.75 -13.86 -35.86
CA SER A 300 -2.57 -13.10 -36.27
C SER A 300 -1.93 -12.45 -35.06
N TYR A 301 -0.64 -12.11 -35.12
CA TYR A 301 0.06 -11.51 -33.99
C TYR A 301 1.17 -10.56 -34.44
N PRO A 302 1.51 -9.56 -33.62
CA PRO A 302 2.52 -8.57 -33.96
C PRO A 302 3.93 -9.15 -33.84
N LYS A 303 4.79 -8.67 -34.72
CA LYS A 303 6.23 -8.87 -34.73
C LYS A 303 6.89 -7.50 -34.89
N PHE A 304 7.77 -7.09 -33.98
CA PHE A 304 8.29 -5.72 -33.92
C PHE A 304 9.67 -5.65 -33.25
N ALA A 305 10.27 -4.46 -33.23
CA ALA A 305 11.49 -4.17 -32.47
C ALA A 305 11.20 -3.13 -31.37
N THR A 306 11.79 -3.30 -30.19
CA THR A 306 11.63 -2.40 -29.03
C THR A 306 12.54 -1.17 -29.11
N GLY A 307 12.43 -0.26 -28.13
CA GLY A 307 13.38 0.86 -27.99
C GLY A 307 14.84 0.44 -27.79
N ARG A 308 15.08 -0.74 -27.18
CA ARG A 308 16.40 -1.38 -27.10
C ARG A 308 16.88 -1.97 -28.44
N GLY A 309 15.97 -2.18 -29.39
CA GLY A 309 16.21 -2.93 -30.61
C GLY A 309 15.97 -4.44 -30.48
N THR A 310 15.38 -4.89 -29.37
CA THR A 310 15.02 -6.30 -29.16
C THR A 310 13.96 -6.72 -30.15
N CYS A 311 14.22 -7.76 -30.92
CA CYS A 311 13.32 -8.27 -31.96
C CYS A 311 12.32 -9.27 -31.34
N ILE A 312 11.04 -8.91 -31.31
CA ILE A 312 9.98 -9.68 -30.65
C ILE A 312 9.02 -10.26 -31.69
N SER A 313 8.86 -11.59 -31.69
CA SER A 313 7.69 -12.27 -32.26
C SER A 313 6.79 -12.66 -31.11
N LEU A 314 5.58 -12.11 -31.03
CA LEU A 314 4.72 -12.37 -29.88
C LEU A 314 4.40 -13.86 -29.71
N LYS A 315 4.38 -14.64 -30.81
CA LYS A 315 4.23 -16.09 -30.77
C LYS A 315 5.53 -16.82 -30.43
N ASN A 316 6.63 -16.52 -31.11
CA ASN A 316 7.82 -17.37 -31.03
C ASN A 316 8.79 -16.95 -29.90
N GLY A 317 8.76 -15.68 -29.45
CA GLY A 317 9.64 -15.14 -28.42
C GLY A 317 10.62 -14.10 -28.95
N ILE A 318 11.72 -13.90 -28.22
CA ILE A 318 12.78 -12.95 -28.53
C ILE A 318 13.74 -13.56 -29.55
N TRP A 319 13.90 -12.92 -30.70
CA TRP A 319 14.83 -13.36 -31.74
C TRP A 319 16.25 -12.86 -31.47
N ASN A 320 17.22 -13.78 -31.43
CA ASN A 320 18.63 -13.47 -31.20
C ASN A 320 19.51 -13.50 -32.48
N GLY A 321 18.90 -13.61 -33.66
CA GLY A 321 19.60 -13.77 -34.94
C GLY A 321 19.74 -15.22 -35.42
N SER A 322 19.47 -16.20 -34.56
CA SER A 322 19.57 -17.64 -34.89
C SER A 322 18.43 -18.49 -34.35
N SER A 323 17.83 -18.10 -33.23
CA SER A 323 16.77 -18.82 -32.54
C SER A 323 15.87 -17.84 -31.76
N TYR A 324 14.72 -18.35 -31.34
CA TYR A 324 13.80 -17.62 -30.47
C TYR A 324 13.94 -18.08 -29.02
N ASP A 325 13.96 -17.13 -28.09
CA ASP A 325 13.85 -17.37 -26.66
C ASP A 325 12.48 -16.88 -26.16
N LYS A 326 11.55 -17.81 -25.98
CA LYS A 326 10.22 -17.52 -25.42
C LYS A 326 10.24 -17.40 -23.90
N SER A 327 11.20 -18.06 -23.23
CA SER A 327 11.22 -18.18 -21.77
C SER A 327 11.44 -16.84 -21.06
N ARG A 328 12.16 -15.93 -21.73
CA ARG A 328 12.46 -14.57 -21.28
C ARG A 328 11.38 -13.53 -21.57
N MET A 329 10.34 -13.89 -22.31
CA MET A 329 9.26 -12.95 -22.63
C MET A 329 8.12 -13.13 -21.64
N LYS A 330 7.72 -12.04 -20.97
CA LYS A 330 6.58 -12.00 -20.05
C LYS A 330 5.50 -11.06 -20.59
N LEU A 331 4.24 -11.42 -20.42
CA LEU A 331 3.10 -10.60 -20.80
C LEU A 331 2.21 -10.37 -19.57
N ILE A 332 2.16 -9.12 -19.11
CA ILE A 332 1.19 -8.67 -18.12
C ILE A 332 0.06 -7.96 -18.86
N ASN A 333 -1.15 -8.53 -18.79
CA ASN A 333 -2.35 -7.96 -19.41
C ASN A 333 -3.00 -6.95 -18.44
N VAL A 334 -3.11 -5.68 -18.84
CA VAL A 334 -3.53 -4.58 -17.96
C VAL A 334 -4.81 -3.89 -18.49
N PRO A 335 -5.97 -4.57 -18.47
CA PRO A 335 -7.25 -4.01 -18.95
C PRO A 335 -7.85 -2.96 -18.00
N VAL A 336 -8.77 -2.14 -18.54
CA VAL A 336 -9.71 -1.32 -17.75
C VAL A 336 -11.10 -1.97 -17.70
N LEU A 337 -11.75 -1.94 -16.54
CA LEU A 337 -13.11 -2.45 -16.35
C LEU A 337 -14.17 -1.42 -16.79
N LYS A 338 -14.95 -1.76 -17.83
CA LYS A 338 -16.02 -0.88 -18.34
C LYS A 338 -17.15 -1.64 -19.05
N SER A 339 -18.31 -1.00 -19.19
CA SER A 339 -19.43 -1.50 -19.98
C SER A 339 -19.07 -1.66 -21.47
N HIS A 340 -19.64 -2.67 -22.14
CA HIS A 340 -19.52 -2.87 -23.58
C HIS A 340 -20.83 -3.41 -24.18
N ASN A 341 -21.29 -2.78 -25.28
CA ASN A 341 -22.56 -3.11 -25.93
C ASN A 341 -22.64 -4.52 -26.56
N SER A 342 -21.52 -5.06 -27.08
CA SER A 342 -21.46 -6.42 -27.63
C SER A 342 -21.21 -7.51 -26.58
N THR A 343 -20.16 -7.38 -25.76
CA THR A 343 -19.66 -8.45 -24.87
C THR A 343 -20.19 -8.35 -23.44
N GLY A 344 -20.99 -7.33 -23.14
CA GLY A 344 -21.37 -7.00 -21.76
C GLY A 344 -20.32 -6.09 -21.13
N ILE A 345 -19.07 -6.57 -21.04
CA ILE A 345 -17.97 -5.84 -20.37
C ILE A 345 -16.73 -5.77 -21.26
N THR A 346 -15.85 -4.82 -20.96
CA THR A 346 -14.42 -4.86 -21.32
C THR A 346 -13.64 -5.13 -20.04
N ALA A 347 -12.82 -6.18 -20.06
CA ALA A 347 -11.95 -6.63 -18.98
C ALA A 347 -10.82 -7.51 -19.59
N CYS A 348 -10.27 -8.49 -18.87
CA CYS A 348 -9.10 -9.28 -19.24
C CYS A 348 -9.23 -9.97 -20.60
N LEU A 349 -10.32 -10.71 -20.84
CA LEU A 349 -10.47 -11.49 -22.07
C LEU A 349 -10.62 -10.57 -23.29
N LYS A 350 -11.46 -9.54 -23.19
CA LYS A 350 -11.71 -8.63 -24.31
C LYS A 350 -10.50 -7.74 -24.63
N ASN A 351 -9.68 -7.39 -23.64
CA ASN A 351 -8.49 -6.56 -23.88
C ASN A 351 -7.45 -7.24 -24.79
N PHE A 352 -7.48 -8.57 -24.85
CA PHE A 352 -6.65 -9.36 -25.76
C PHE A 352 -7.04 -9.16 -27.24
N MET A 353 -8.20 -8.57 -27.53
CA MET A 353 -8.63 -8.19 -28.88
C MET A 353 -7.73 -7.10 -29.50
N GLY A 354 -6.92 -6.41 -28.69
CA GLY A 354 -5.85 -5.53 -29.17
C GLY A 354 -4.60 -6.26 -29.67
N VAL A 355 -4.56 -7.59 -29.63
CA VAL A 355 -3.44 -8.41 -30.12
C VAL A 355 -3.52 -8.78 -31.61
N PRO A 356 -4.66 -9.23 -32.19
CA PRO A 356 -4.73 -9.53 -33.62
C PRO A 356 -4.83 -8.27 -34.48
N SER A 357 -4.49 -8.41 -35.78
CA SER A 357 -4.73 -7.36 -36.78
C SER A 357 -6.23 -7.20 -36.97
N ILE A 358 -6.78 -6.08 -36.49
CA ILE A 358 -8.22 -5.87 -36.52
C ILE A 358 -8.77 -5.71 -37.95
N HIS A 359 -7.96 -5.15 -38.87
CA HIS A 359 -8.38 -4.90 -40.26
C HIS A 359 -8.42 -6.20 -41.10
N ARG A 360 -7.73 -7.25 -40.63
CA ARG A 360 -7.70 -8.57 -41.28
C ARG A 360 -8.60 -9.59 -40.59
N THR A 361 -9.14 -9.25 -39.43
CA THR A 361 -10.05 -10.10 -38.66
C THR A 361 -11.49 -9.85 -39.09
N THR A 362 -12.22 -10.92 -39.44
CA THR A 362 -13.63 -10.81 -39.86
C THR A 362 -14.57 -11.31 -38.77
N ASN A 363 -15.74 -10.71 -38.61
CA ASN A 363 -16.76 -11.10 -37.63
C ASN A 363 -16.24 -11.21 -36.18
N VAL A 364 -15.30 -10.33 -35.79
CA VAL A 364 -14.58 -10.40 -34.51
C VAL A 364 -15.49 -10.51 -33.29
N HIS A 365 -16.59 -9.75 -33.26
CA HIS A 365 -17.49 -9.73 -32.11
C HIS A 365 -18.31 -11.03 -31.97
N PRO A 366 -19.01 -11.53 -33.00
CA PRO A 366 -19.63 -12.85 -32.95
C PRO A 366 -18.63 -13.98 -32.62
N ASP A 367 -17.45 -13.98 -33.24
CA ASP A 367 -16.44 -15.03 -33.03
C ASP A 367 -15.89 -15.02 -31.60
N LEU A 368 -15.64 -13.83 -31.05
CA LEU A 368 -15.23 -13.63 -29.66
C LEU A 368 -16.30 -14.09 -28.66
N VAL A 369 -17.58 -13.76 -28.90
CA VAL A 369 -18.66 -14.11 -27.98
C VAL A 369 -19.00 -15.60 -28.05
N TYR A 370 -19.19 -16.16 -29.24
CA TYR A 370 -19.78 -17.50 -29.38
C TYR A 370 -18.77 -18.63 -29.57
N SER A 371 -17.55 -18.31 -30.03
CA SER A 371 -16.60 -19.31 -30.52
C SER A 371 -15.24 -19.24 -29.80
N GLY A 372 -15.12 -18.42 -28.77
CA GLY A 372 -13.91 -18.33 -27.93
C GLY A 372 -12.67 -17.83 -28.68
N PHE A 373 -12.82 -16.86 -29.60
CA PHE A 373 -11.69 -16.34 -30.40
C PHE A 373 -10.49 -15.90 -29.54
N MET A 374 -10.72 -15.24 -28.39
CA MET A 374 -9.63 -14.82 -27.50
C MET A 374 -8.89 -16.01 -26.88
N GLY A 375 -9.60 -17.08 -26.55
CA GLY A 375 -8.96 -18.33 -26.11
C GLY A 375 -8.09 -18.94 -27.21
N ARG A 376 -8.51 -18.88 -28.49
CA ARG A 376 -7.69 -19.35 -29.61
C ARG A 376 -6.43 -18.52 -29.78
N MET A 377 -6.56 -17.20 -29.65
CA MET A 377 -5.41 -16.28 -29.68
C MET A 377 -4.42 -16.60 -28.56
N MET A 378 -4.90 -16.78 -27.33
CA MET A 378 -4.04 -17.08 -26.18
C MET A 378 -3.34 -18.44 -26.33
N ASN A 379 -4.06 -19.49 -26.72
CA ASN A 379 -3.49 -20.83 -26.94
C ASN A 379 -2.43 -20.87 -28.07
N GLN A 380 -2.62 -20.07 -29.13
CA GLN A 380 -1.78 -20.17 -30.34
C GLN A 380 -0.64 -19.14 -30.39
N VAL A 381 -0.71 -18.07 -29.59
CA VAL A 381 0.24 -16.95 -29.64
C VAL A 381 0.93 -16.78 -28.29
N ILE A 382 0.20 -16.38 -27.26
CA ILE A 382 0.73 -16.15 -25.92
C ILE A 382 -0.40 -16.10 -24.91
N TYR A 383 -0.22 -16.79 -23.79
CA TYR A 383 -1.07 -16.67 -22.61
C TYR A 383 -0.45 -15.63 -21.67
N PRO A 384 -1.21 -14.67 -21.10
CA PRO A 384 -0.66 -13.71 -20.13
C PRO A 384 -0.12 -14.42 -18.89
N ASP A 385 1.09 -14.05 -18.46
CA ASP A 385 1.66 -14.56 -17.21
C ASP A 385 0.94 -13.99 -15.98
N LEU A 386 0.39 -12.76 -16.12
CA LEU A 386 -0.42 -12.11 -15.09
C LEU A 386 -1.47 -11.19 -15.74
N ASN A 387 -2.63 -11.08 -15.10
CA ASN A 387 -3.63 -10.07 -15.46
C ASN A 387 -3.78 -9.09 -14.30
N VAL A 388 -3.76 -7.79 -14.59
CA VAL A 388 -3.97 -6.68 -13.62
C VAL A 388 -5.14 -5.84 -14.10
N LEU A 389 -6.33 -6.03 -13.53
CA LEU A 389 -7.55 -5.37 -13.94
C LEU A 389 -7.74 -4.05 -13.20
N ASP A 390 -7.62 -2.94 -13.92
CA ASP A 390 -7.92 -1.59 -13.45
C ASP A 390 -9.43 -1.39 -13.32
N ALA A 391 -9.88 -1.34 -12.07
CA ALA A 391 -11.23 -0.96 -11.68
C ALA A 391 -11.19 0.23 -10.69
N ILE A 392 -10.21 1.13 -10.82
CA ILE A 392 -10.16 2.33 -9.98
C ILE A 392 -11.24 3.30 -10.45
N TRP A 393 -11.28 3.51 -11.76
CA TRP A 393 -12.34 4.24 -12.46
C TRP A 393 -13.09 3.28 -13.38
N VAL A 394 -14.40 3.17 -13.15
CA VAL A 394 -15.28 2.26 -13.90
C VAL A 394 -16.28 3.08 -14.70
N SER A 395 -16.50 2.69 -15.95
CA SER A 395 -17.55 3.29 -16.81
C SER A 395 -18.76 2.35 -16.90
N PRO A 396 -19.76 2.47 -16.02
CA PRO A 396 -20.91 1.56 -15.95
C PRO A 396 -21.98 1.79 -17.02
N SER A 397 -21.91 2.90 -17.76
CA SER A 397 -23.01 3.35 -18.62
C SER A 397 -23.26 2.46 -19.83
N HIS A 398 -24.36 1.71 -19.77
CA HIS A 398 -24.94 1.02 -20.91
C HIS A 398 -26.00 1.92 -21.57
N PRO A 399 -26.13 1.98 -22.92
CA PRO A 399 -25.34 1.29 -23.95
C PRO A 399 -24.15 2.09 -24.50
N GLN A 400 -23.61 3.03 -23.72
CA GLN A 400 -22.66 4.04 -24.21
C GLN A 400 -21.20 3.53 -24.20
N GLY A 401 -20.92 2.39 -23.56
CA GLY A 401 -19.66 1.69 -23.70
C GLY A 401 -19.38 1.28 -25.16
N PRO A 402 -18.11 1.28 -25.61
CA PRO A 402 -16.88 1.26 -24.78
C PRO A 402 -16.15 2.59 -24.55
N SER A 403 -16.73 3.74 -24.92
CA SER A 403 -15.98 5.03 -24.96
C SER A 403 -15.50 5.55 -23.60
N GLY A 404 -16.27 5.33 -22.54
CA GLY A 404 -15.87 5.65 -21.16
C GLY A 404 -15.56 7.14 -20.88
N PRO A 405 -16.46 8.09 -21.17
CA PRO A 405 -16.19 9.50 -20.92
C PRO A 405 -16.21 9.84 -19.42
N TYR A 406 -15.45 10.86 -19.00
CA TYR A 406 -15.35 11.31 -17.59
C TYR A 406 -16.71 11.59 -16.96
N SER A 407 -17.65 12.12 -17.73
CA SER A 407 -18.99 12.46 -17.26
C SER A 407 -19.83 11.24 -16.86
N LEU A 408 -19.45 10.04 -17.29
CA LEU A 408 -20.17 8.79 -17.09
C LEU A 408 -19.41 7.75 -16.27
N ALA A 409 -18.15 8.03 -15.91
CA ALA A 409 -17.36 7.17 -15.06
C ALA A 409 -17.64 7.43 -13.57
N VAL A 410 -17.40 6.40 -12.76
CA VAL A 410 -17.45 6.45 -11.29
C VAL A 410 -16.14 5.89 -10.73
N ARG A 411 -15.77 6.33 -9.53
CA ARG A 411 -14.55 5.88 -8.86
C ARG A 411 -14.91 4.81 -7.84
N THR A 412 -14.37 3.61 -8.02
CA THR A 412 -14.52 2.47 -7.12
C THR A 412 -13.28 2.23 -6.27
N ASN A 413 -12.10 2.72 -6.68
CA ASN A 413 -10.82 2.53 -5.97
C ASN A 413 -10.42 1.05 -5.80
N ILE A 414 -10.68 0.22 -6.81
CA ILE A 414 -10.38 -1.21 -6.76
C ILE A 414 -9.34 -1.56 -7.82
N LEU A 415 -8.35 -2.36 -7.45
CA LEU A 415 -7.41 -2.99 -8.37
C LEU A 415 -7.42 -4.50 -8.13
N LEU A 416 -7.37 -5.31 -9.19
CA LEU A 416 -7.40 -6.77 -9.07
C LEU A 416 -6.26 -7.40 -9.85
N ALA A 417 -5.76 -8.55 -9.40
CA ALA A 417 -4.86 -9.38 -10.18
C ALA A 417 -5.06 -10.88 -9.94
N GLY A 418 -4.60 -11.65 -10.92
CA GLY A 418 -4.65 -13.10 -10.92
C GLY A 418 -4.13 -13.68 -12.25
N VAL A 419 -3.82 -14.97 -12.24
CA VAL A 419 -3.29 -15.70 -13.40
C VAL A 419 -4.39 -16.26 -14.32
N ASP A 420 -5.63 -16.43 -13.79
CA ASP A 420 -6.80 -16.83 -14.55
C ASP A 420 -7.64 -15.60 -15.00
N PRO A 421 -7.63 -15.25 -16.30
CA PRO A 421 -8.40 -14.13 -16.83
C PRO A 421 -9.92 -14.41 -16.89
N VAL A 422 -10.35 -15.68 -16.90
CA VAL A 422 -11.78 -16.04 -16.87
C VAL A 422 -12.33 -15.81 -15.45
N ALA A 423 -11.61 -16.25 -14.42
CA ALA A 423 -11.99 -16.02 -13.03
C ALA A 423 -12.06 -14.52 -12.70
N LEU A 424 -11.08 -13.73 -13.17
CA LEU A 424 -11.07 -12.28 -13.01
C LEU A 424 -12.27 -11.59 -13.67
N ASP A 425 -12.56 -11.91 -14.95
CA ASP A 425 -13.70 -11.32 -15.67
C ASP A 425 -15.03 -11.71 -15.02
N TYR A 426 -15.15 -12.97 -14.54
CA TYR A 426 -16.31 -13.44 -13.79
C TYR A 426 -16.49 -12.63 -12.49
N TYR A 427 -15.45 -12.59 -11.64
CA TYR A 427 -15.52 -11.90 -10.35
C TYR A 427 -15.79 -10.40 -10.51
N ALA A 428 -15.10 -9.73 -11.44
CA ALA A 428 -15.25 -8.30 -11.67
C ALA A 428 -16.62 -7.93 -12.27
N GLY A 429 -17.15 -8.76 -13.18
CA GLY A 429 -18.51 -8.62 -13.69
C GLY A 429 -19.53 -8.69 -12.55
N ARG A 430 -19.47 -9.75 -11.74
CA ARG A 430 -20.43 -10.04 -10.67
C ARG A 430 -20.36 -9.08 -9.49
N ASN A 431 -19.16 -8.74 -9.01
CA ASN A 431 -18.97 -8.04 -7.73
C ASN A 431 -18.62 -6.56 -7.87
N ILE A 432 -18.29 -6.07 -9.07
CA ILE A 432 -17.90 -4.67 -9.29
C ILE A 432 -18.83 -4.02 -10.32
N LEU A 433 -18.76 -4.46 -11.58
CA LEU A 433 -19.46 -3.74 -12.65
C LEU A 433 -20.99 -3.90 -12.56
N TYR A 434 -21.49 -5.11 -12.31
CA TYR A 434 -22.94 -5.32 -12.15
C TYR A 434 -23.52 -4.51 -10.99
N PRO A 435 -22.98 -4.54 -9.75
CA PRO A 435 -23.51 -3.73 -8.65
C PRO A 435 -23.52 -2.23 -8.95
N VAL A 436 -22.43 -1.71 -9.54
CA VAL A 436 -22.33 -0.28 -9.90
C VAL A 436 -23.36 0.09 -10.96
N SER A 437 -23.46 -0.71 -12.02
CA SER A 437 -24.28 -0.37 -13.20
C SER A 437 -25.76 -0.71 -13.05
N GLY A 438 -26.08 -1.79 -12.34
CA GLY A 438 -27.41 -2.37 -12.23
C GLY A 438 -27.95 -3.09 -13.46
N TYR A 439 -27.19 -3.21 -14.54
CA TYR A 439 -27.63 -3.92 -15.75
C TYR A 439 -27.21 -5.38 -15.70
N GLY A 440 -28.17 -6.31 -15.72
CA GLY A 440 -27.92 -7.75 -15.65
C GLY A 440 -26.95 -8.25 -16.73
N ARG A 441 -26.87 -7.62 -17.90
CA ARG A 441 -25.87 -7.96 -18.92
C ARG A 441 -24.40 -7.90 -18.46
N HIS A 442 -24.11 -7.22 -17.36
CA HIS A 442 -22.78 -7.16 -16.74
C HIS A 442 -22.58 -8.25 -15.67
N ASP A 443 -23.65 -8.92 -15.25
CA ASP A 443 -23.63 -10.06 -14.35
C ASP A 443 -23.36 -11.34 -15.15
N PRO A 444 -22.25 -12.05 -14.88
CA PRO A 444 -21.94 -13.31 -15.54
C PRO A 444 -22.95 -14.42 -15.23
N ASP A 445 -23.80 -14.30 -14.21
CA ASP A 445 -24.82 -15.31 -13.89
C ASP A 445 -26.18 -15.08 -14.55
N THR A 446 -26.28 -14.09 -15.44
CA THR A 446 -27.51 -13.80 -16.16
C THR A 446 -27.98 -14.99 -17.02
N PRO A 447 -29.23 -15.48 -16.84
CA PRO A 447 -29.75 -16.63 -17.58
C PRO A 447 -29.81 -16.43 -19.10
N PHE A 448 -29.76 -17.54 -19.84
CA PHE A 448 -29.79 -17.59 -21.32
C PHE A 448 -31.10 -17.17 -21.98
N SER A 449 -32.14 -16.85 -21.22
CA SER A 449 -33.49 -16.65 -21.73
C SER A 449 -33.75 -15.19 -22.14
N GLU A 450 -33.17 -14.68 -23.24
CA GLU A 450 -33.64 -13.40 -23.81
C GLU A 450 -33.18 -13.01 -25.22
N SER A 451 -34.12 -12.56 -26.05
CA SER A 451 -33.85 -11.96 -27.38
C SER A 451 -34.85 -10.86 -27.76
N THR A 452 -35.36 -10.10 -26.78
CA THR A 452 -36.38 -9.05 -26.94
C THR A 452 -35.77 -7.72 -27.43
N ASN A 453 -36.60 -6.83 -28.00
CA ASN A 453 -36.22 -5.45 -28.32
C ASN A 453 -37.36 -4.48 -27.93
N PRO A 454 -37.17 -3.61 -26.92
CA PRO A 454 -36.00 -3.50 -26.04
C PRO A 454 -35.78 -4.76 -25.18
N TYR A 455 -34.61 -4.89 -24.55
CA TYR A 455 -34.41 -5.89 -23.49
C TYR A 455 -35.36 -5.62 -22.31
N HIS A 456 -35.51 -6.57 -21.39
CA HIS A 456 -36.42 -6.46 -20.24
C HIS A 456 -36.08 -5.31 -19.29
N ASP A 457 -34.82 -4.88 -19.26
CA ASP A 457 -34.38 -3.68 -18.52
C ASP A 457 -34.70 -2.37 -19.26
N GLY A 458 -35.39 -2.43 -20.40
CA GLY A 458 -35.80 -1.30 -21.21
C GLY A 458 -34.71 -0.79 -22.17
N THR A 459 -33.49 -1.33 -22.10
CA THR A 459 -32.38 -0.88 -22.94
C THR A 459 -32.49 -1.43 -24.37
N ARG A 460 -31.89 -0.72 -25.33
CA ARG A 460 -32.00 -1.06 -26.74
C ARG A 460 -31.26 -2.37 -27.06
N ASN A 461 -31.86 -3.21 -27.90
CA ASN A 461 -31.16 -4.38 -28.45
C ASN A 461 -30.20 -3.97 -29.59
N PHE A 462 -28.94 -4.37 -29.49
CA PHE A 462 -27.85 -4.06 -30.44
C PHE A 462 -27.43 -5.26 -31.30
N GLY A 463 -28.21 -6.33 -31.32
CA GLY A 463 -27.94 -7.55 -32.09
C GLY A 463 -27.09 -8.59 -31.36
N TYR A 464 -26.95 -8.48 -30.03
CA TYR A 464 -26.24 -9.43 -29.17
C TYR A 464 -27.18 -9.93 -28.07
N PRO A 465 -26.94 -11.10 -27.47
CA PRO A 465 -27.76 -11.62 -26.39
C PRO A 465 -27.54 -10.80 -25.12
N TYR A 466 -28.56 -10.71 -24.27
CA TYR A 466 -28.46 -9.95 -23.02
C TYR A 466 -27.37 -10.52 -22.10
N ASN A 467 -27.19 -11.84 -22.08
CA ASN A 467 -26.17 -12.55 -21.31
C ASN A 467 -24.86 -12.80 -22.10
N ALA A 468 -24.48 -11.91 -23.03
CA ALA A 468 -23.29 -12.07 -23.87
C ALA A 468 -21.99 -12.29 -23.06
N LEU A 469 -21.88 -11.71 -21.85
CA LEU A 469 -20.74 -11.94 -20.94
C LEU A 469 -20.63 -13.42 -20.59
N ARG A 470 -21.72 -14.06 -20.13
CA ARG A 470 -21.72 -15.47 -19.76
C ARG A 470 -21.30 -16.36 -20.93
N ILE A 471 -21.87 -16.10 -22.10
CA ILE A 471 -21.57 -16.88 -23.32
C ILE A 471 -20.09 -16.75 -23.69
N MET A 472 -19.55 -15.53 -23.63
CA MET A 472 -18.12 -15.26 -23.91
C MET A 472 -17.20 -15.98 -22.92
N LEU A 473 -17.52 -15.96 -21.63
CA LEU A 473 -16.76 -16.65 -20.59
C LEU A 473 -16.74 -18.17 -20.84
N ASP A 474 -17.92 -18.77 -21.04
CA ASP A 474 -18.04 -20.21 -21.28
C ASP A 474 -17.31 -20.66 -22.56
N ALA A 475 -17.51 -19.92 -23.66
CA ALA A 475 -16.86 -20.23 -24.94
C ALA A 475 -15.34 -20.07 -24.87
N THR A 476 -14.85 -19.02 -24.20
CA THR A 476 -13.41 -18.78 -24.07
C THR A 476 -12.75 -19.78 -23.13
N ALA A 477 -13.36 -20.07 -21.98
CA ALA A 477 -12.88 -21.07 -21.03
C ALA A 477 -12.76 -22.45 -21.69
N GLY A 478 -13.79 -22.88 -22.42
CA GLY A 478 -13.77 -24.15 -23.12
C GLY A 478 -12.66 -24.25 -24.16
N VAL A 479 -12.31 -23.16 -24.85
CA VAL A 479 -11.19 -23.11 -25.79
C VAL A 479 -9.84 -23.13 -25.05
N LEU A 480 -9.67 -22.34 -23.99
CA LEU A 480 -8.43 -22.31 -23.19
C LEU A 480 -8.11 -23.68 -22.59
N GLN A 481 -9.11 -24.37 -22.06
CA GLN A 481 -8.98 -25.73 -21.52
C GLN A 481 -8.55 -26.74 -22.59
N GLN A 482 -9.03 -26.61 -23.84
CA GLN A 482 -8.55 -27.44 -24.96
C GLN A 482 -7.07 -27.17 -25.30
N GLY A 483 -6.54 -26.01 -24.95
CA GLY A 483 -5.12 -25.65 -25.06
C GLY A 483 -4.26 -26.06 -23.86
N GLY A 484 -4.86 -26.64 -22.82
CA GLY A 484 -4.16 -27.06 -21.61
C GLY A 484 -4.08 -26.02 -20.50
N HIS A 485 -4.79 -24.89 -20.62
CA HIS A 485 -4.88 -23.90 -19.55
C HIS A 485 -6.06 -24.22 -18.63
N ASP A 486 -5.78 -24.46 -17.35
CA ASP A 486 -6.83 -24.57 -16.34
C ASP A 486 -7.36 -23.17 -16.01
N VAL A 487 -8.64 -22.95 -16.28
CA VAL A 487 -9.36 -21.69 -16.05
C VAL A 487 -10.79 -22.00 -15.63
N THR A 488 -11.42 -21.11 -14.87
CA THR A 488 -12.72 -21.37 -14.26
C THR A 488 -13.67 -20.17 -14.22
N SER A 489 -14.97 -20.46 -14.37
CA SER A 489 -16.07 -19.55 -14.01
C SER A 489 -16.88 -20.06 -12.81
N ASP A 490 -16.38 -21.09 -12.12
CA ASP A 490 -16.97 -21.68 -10.92
C ASP A 490 -16.39 -21.04 -9.65
N PRO A 491 -17.19 -20.27 -8.87
CA PRO A 491 -16.75 -19.64 -7.62
C PRO A 491 -16.20 -20.62 -6.59
N SER A 492 -16.62 -21.89 -6.62
CA SER A 492 -16.14 -22.88 -5.65
C SER A 492 -14.65 -23.22 -5.82
N ARG A 493 -14.06 -22.89 -6.97
CA ARG A 493 -12.64 -23.07 -7.27
C ARG A 493 -11.81 -21.80 -7.04
N MET A 494 -12.42 -20.68 -6.64
CA MET A 494 -11.76 -19.38 -6.49
C MET A 494 -11.60 -19.01 -5.02
N ASN A 495 -10.39 -18.59 -4.61
CA ASN A 495 -10.26 -17.74 -3.42
C ASN A 495 -10.12 -16.29 -3.86
N VAL A 496 -10.74 -15.38 -3.12
CA VAL A 496 -10.61 -13.94 -3.33
C VAL A 496 -10.09 -13.32 -2.04
N ARG A 497 -8.82 -12.90 -2.07
CA ARG A 497 -8.19 -12.18 -0.96
C ARG A 497 -8.41 -10.69 -1.18
N VAL A 498 -8.87 -9.99 -0.15
CA VAL A 498 -9.15 -8.54 -0.22
C VAL A 498 -8.26 -7.80 0.76
N ARG A 499 -7.48 -6.83 0.28
CA ARG A 499 -6.70 -5.88 1.08
C ARG A 499 -7.36 -4.52 1.03
N ASP A 500 -7.64 -3.92 2.18
CA ASP A 500 -8.28 -2.61 2.30
C ASP A 500 -7.26 -1.55 2.71
N LEU A 501 -6.93 -0.63 1.79
CA LEU A 501 -5.88 0.38 2.05
C LEU A 501 -6.34 1.51 2.96
N SER A 502 -7.65 1.64 3.24
CA SER A 502 -8.14 2.60 4.24
C SER A 502 -7.71 2.24 5.67
N ARG A 503 -7.30 0.98 5.88
CA ARG A 503 -6.82 0.46 7.17
C ARG A 503 -5.30 0.52 7.31
N GLY A 504 -4.61 1.18 6.37
CA GLY A 504 -3.15 1.08 6.21
C GLY A 504 -2.79 -0.26 5.55
N LEU A 505 -1.83 -0.22 4.63
CA LEU A 505 -1.29 -1.40 3.96
C LEU A 505 -0.35 -2.27 4.83
N GLY A 506 -0.13 -1.88 6.08
CA GLY A 506 1.12 -2.06 6.78
C GLY A 506 0.95 -1.88 8.27
N TRP A 507 1.88 -2.46 9.00
CA TRP A 507 1.88 -2.43 10.44
C TRP A 507 2.54 -1.13 10.86
N SER A 508 1.71 -0.11 11.05
CA SER A 508 2.17 1.15 11.62
C SER A 508 2.41 0.96 13.10
N GLY A 509 3.47 1.56 13.62
CA GLY A 509 3.79 1.42 15.03
C GLY A 509 4.97 2.25 15.51
N GLY A 510 5.47 1.90 16.68
CA GLY A 510 6.77 2.32 17.14
C GLY A 510 7.25 1.57 18.38
N HIS A 511 8.55 1.39 18.48
CA HIS A 511 9.21 0.72 19.60
C HIS A 511 10.34 1.57 20.16
N CYS A 512 10.84 1.20 21.34
CA CYS A 512 11.99 1.84 21.96
C CYS A 512 12.81 0.80 22.71
N VAL A 513 14.14 0.91 22.64
CA VAL A 513 15.09 0.06 23.36
C VAL A 513 16.13 0.93 24.07
N SER A 514 16.59 0.47 25.22
CA SER A 514 17.73 1.04 25.95
C SER A 514 19.03 0.43 25.45
N GLY A 515 20.07 1.24 25.25
CA GLY A 515 21.34 0.76 24.71
C GLY A 515 22.01 -0.27 25.64
N VAL A 516 22.54 -1.33 25.07
CA VAL A 516 23.28 -2.34 25.85
C VAL A 516 24.68 -1.83 26.18
N ARG A 517 25.18 -2.21 27.35
CA ARG A 517 26.48 -1.75 27.86
C ARG A 517 27.67 -2.31 27.06
N GLU A 518 27.61 -3.58 26.73
CA GLU A 518 28.73 -4.29 26.11
C GLU A 518 28.24 -5.42 25.19
N PRO A 519 28.97 -5.73 24.11
CA PRO A 519 28.71 -6.90 23.28
C PRO A 519 28.99 -8.20 24.07
N SER A 520 28.28 -9.27 23.73
CA SER A 520 28.37 -10.59 24.37
C SER A 520 28.58 -11.70 23.33
N SER A 521 29.18 -12.82 23.76
CA SER A 521 29.23 -14.05 22.96
C SER A 521 27.93 -14.84 22.99
N GLU A 522 27.00 -14.50 23.89
CA GLU A 522 25.71 -15.16 24.06
C GLU A 522 24.58 -14.14 24.19
N TRP A 523 23.46 -14.40 23.51
CA TRP A 523 22.20 -13.65 23.65
C TRP A 523 21.01 -14.60 23.58
N GLN A 524 19.98 -14.37 24.39
CA GLN A 524 18.78 -15.19 24.42
C GLN A 524 17.49 -14.36 24.44
N PHE A 525 16.47 -14.89 23.77
CA PHE A 525 15.14 -14.31 23.61
C PHE A 525 14.09 -15.38 23.90
N ALA A 526 13.13 -15.09 24.76
CA ALA A 526 12.04 -15.97 25.17
C ALA A 526 10.75 -15.79 24.35
N GLU A 527 10.56 -14.60 23.79
CA GLU A 527 9.43 -14.23 22.94
C GLU A 527 9.79 -14.33 21.46
N GLY A 528 8.75 -14.48 20.65
CA GLY A 528 8.82 -14.63 19.20
C GLY A 528 7.66 -15.47 18.68
N THR A 529 7.20 -15.16 17.47
CA THR A 529 6.17 -15.93 16.77
C THR A 529 6.18 -15.67 15.27
N THR A 530 5.97 -16.74 14.51
CA THR A 530 5.77 -16.74 13.05
C THR A 530 4.30 -16.96 12.68
N ARG A 531 3.39 -16.81 13.65
CA ARG A 531 1.94 -16.89 13.41
C ARG A 531 1.50 -15.83 12.40
N ASN A 532 0.38 -16.09 11.74
CA ASN A 532 -0.21 -15.14 10.81
C ASN A 532 -0.43 -13.78 11.49
N GLY A 533 -0.02 -12.70 10.82
CA GLY A 533 -0.06 -11.35 11.37
C GLY A 533 1.18 -10.94 12.17
N PHE A 534 2.26 -11.72 12.16
CA PHE A 534 3.55 -11.37 12.77
C PHE A 534 4.70 -11.58 11.80
N GLU A 535 5.66 -10.66 11.80
CA GLU A 535 6.97 -10.84 11.21
C GLU A 535 8.03 -10.57 12.26
N GLU A 536 8.86 -11.58 12.48
CA GLU A 536 9.95 -11.55 13.42
C GLU A 536 11.28 -11.48 12.69
N TRP A 537 12.13 -10.61 13.19
CA TRP A 537 13.47 -10.38 12.70
C TRP A 537 14.46 -10.52 13.86
N LEU A 538 15.68 -10.93 13.54
CA LEU A 538 16.81 -10.93 14.47
C LEU A 538 17.95 -10.15 13.84
N THR A 539 18.48 -9.19 14.58
CA THR A 539 19.47 -8.24 14.07
C THR A 539 20.73 -8.35 14.90
N LEU A 540 21.88 -8.38 14.24
CA LEU A 540 23.17 -8.59 14.89
C LEU A 540 24.15 -7.49 14.47
N GLU A 541 24.79 -6.87 15.46
CA GLU A 541 25.92 -5.96 15.26
C GLU A 541 27.22 -6.71 15.55
N ASN A 542 28.17 -6.63 14.62
CA ASN A 542 29.56 -6.97 14.88
C ASN A 542 30.41 -5.69 15.01
N PRO A 543 30.67 -5.22 16.24
CA PRO A 543 31.50 -4.04 16.48
C PRO A 543 33.01 -4.35 16.42
N GLN A 544 33.41 -5.60 16.14
CA GLN A 544 34.80 -6.04 16.15
C GLN A 544 35.53 -5.67 14.86
N GLU A 545 36.87 -5.68 14.91
CA GLU A 545 37.74 -5.54 13.74
C GLU A 545 37.95 -6.85 12.96
N GLU A 546 37.37 -7.96 13.44
CA GLU A 546 37.42 -9.29 12.84
C GLU A 546 36.01 -9.79 12.52
N THR A 547 35.89 -10.72 11.58
CA THR A 547 34.61 -11.42 11.31
C THR A 547 34.19 -12.20 12.55
N ALA A 548 32.93 -12.05 12.95
CA ALA A 548 32.28 -12.86 13.99
C ALA A 548 31.42 -13.93 13.32
N ASN A 549 31.54 -15.18 13.76
CA ASN A 549 30.69 -16.28 13.31
C ASN A 549 29.69 -16.60 14.42
N ALA A 550 28.42 -16.32 14.14
CA ALA A 550 27.31 -16.53 15.04
C ALA A 550 26.49 -17.76 14.61
N HIS A 551 26.18 -18.61 15.57
CA HIS A 551 25.23 -19.71 15.48
C HIS A 551 23.92 -19.30 16.17
N LEU A 552 22.82 -19.38 15.44
CA LEU A 552 21.48 -18.99 15.85
C LEU A 552 20.61 -20.24 15.96
N ALA A 553 20.11 -20.53 17.16
CA ALA A 553 19.22 -21.66 17.43
C ALA A 553 17.81 -21.16 17.78
N PHE A 554 16.85 -21.44 16.91
CA PHE A 554 15.43 -21.11 17.09
C PHE A 554 14.67 -22.30 17.67
N MET A 555 14.10 -22.15 18.85
CA MET A 555 13.42 -23.21 19.60
C MET A 555 11.91 -22.95 19.67
N THR A 556 11.10 -23.96 19.43
CA THR A 556 9.63 -23.85 19.48
C THR A 556 9.05 -24.40 20.79
N GLY A 557 7.78 -24.09 21.06
CA GLY A 557 7.04 -24.70 22.17
C GLY A 557 6.81 -26.21 22.04
N GLU A 558 6.89 -26.75 20.82
CA GLU A 558 6.72 -28.19 20.53
C GLU A 558 8.05 -28.96 20.55
N GLY A 559 9.17 -28.29 20.88
CA GLY A 559 10.51 -28.90 20.95
C GLY A 559 11.23 -29.04 19.61
N GLU A 560 10.70 -28.45 18.54
CA GLU A 560 11.45 -28.28 17.28
C GLU A 560 12.58 -27.26 17.47
N THR A 561 13.73 -27.49 16.82
CA THR A 561 14.86 -26.56 16.78
C THR A 561 15.30 -26.35 15.33
N PHE A 562 15.61 -25.10 14.98
CA PHE A 562 16.11 -24.70 13.66
C PHE A 562 17.41 -23.92 13.87
N ASP A 563 18.48 -24.36 13.21
CA ASP A 563 19.81 -23.76 13.35
C ASP A 563 20.19 -22.97 12.09
N LEU A 564 20.84 -21.82 12.29
CA LEU A 564 21.38 -20.98 11.21
C LEU A 564 22.78 -20.48 11.60
N GLU A 565 23.75 -20.68 10.70
CA GLU A 565 25.10 -20.12 10.81
C GLU A 565 25.18 -18.80 10.05
N MET A 566 25.77 -17.78 10.67
CA MET A 566 25.87 -16.44 10.12
C MET A 566 27.27 -15.87 10.34
N ALA A 567 27.93 -15.45 9.26
CA ALA A 567 29.19 -14.73 9.32
C ALA A 567 28.94 -13.22 9.22
N LEU A 568 29.34 -12.47 10.23
CA LEU A 568 29.22 -11.02 10.30
C LEU A 568 30.58 -10.36 10.01
N PRO A 569 30.76 -9.63 8.90
CA PRO A 569 32.00 -8.90 8.62
C PRO A 569 32.42 -7.93 9.75
N PRO A 570 33.68 -7.49 9.81
CA PRO A 570 34.12 -6.46 10.76
C PRO A 570 33.32 -5.16 10.63
N GLY A 571 32.92 -4.56 11.76
CA GLY A 571 32.21 -3.28 11.79
C GLY A 571 30.96 -3.25 10.90
N SER A 572 30.10 -4.27 11.06
CA SER A 572 28.92 -4.46 10.21
C SER A 572 27.69 -4.84 11.02
N ARG A 573 26.53 -4.82 10.35
CA ARG A 573 25.27 -5.39 10.81
C ARG A 573 24.88 -6.55 9.91
N GLY A 574 24.10 -7.49 10.44
CA GLY A 574 23.32 -8.41 9.63
C GLY A 574 21.92 -8.66 10.19
N THR A 575 21.03 -9.10 9.31
CA THR A 575 19.60 -9.31 9.61
C THR A 575 19.16 -10.72 9.23
N VAL A 576 18.28 -11.30 10.03
CA VAL A 576 17.64 -12.59 9.74
C VAL A 576 16.13 -12.45 9.82
N HIS A 577 15.43 -12.82 8.75
CA HIS A 577 13.97 -12.98 8.77
C HIS A 577 13.58 -14.33 9.37
N VAL A 578 13.14 -14.35 10.63
CA VAL A 578 12.91 -15.58 11.39
C VAL A 578 11.78 -16.41 10.80
N ASN A 579 10.74 -15.77 10.25
CA ASN A 579 9.62 -16.47 9.60
C ASN A 579 10.08 -17.37 8.43
N ARG A 580 11.14 -16.99 7.70
CA ARG A 580 11.69 -17.78 6.60
C ARG A 580 12.48 -18.99 7.10
N VAL A 581 13.17 -18.84 8.22
CA VAL A 581 13.99 -19.91 8.81
C VAL A 581 13.10 -20.98 9.45
N VAL A 582 12.10 -20.55 10.23
CA VAL A 582 11.29 -21.44 11.08
C VAL A 582 9.98 -21.89 10.40
N GLY A 583 9.53 -21.16 9.38
CA GLY A 583 8.24 -21.36 8.72
C GLY A 583 7.06 -20.86 9.56
N GLN A 584 5.88 -20.75 8.93
CA GLN A 584 4.70 -20.10 9.52
C GLN A 584 4.07 -20.89 10.68
N GLY A 585 3.37 -20.17 11.56
CA GLY A 585 2.41 -20.73 12.51
C GLY A 585 2.98 -21.19 13.86
N ARG A 586 4.20 -20.76 14.24
CA ARG A 586 4.91 -21.25 15.42
C ARG A 586 5.21 -20.13 16.41
N ASP A 587 5.21 -20.43 17.70
CA ASP A 587 5.86 -19.57 18.69
C ASP A 587 7.32 -19.99 18.81
N VAL A 588 8.23 -19.02 18.80
CA VAL A 588 9.67 -19.26 18.69
C VAL A 588 10.44 -18.44 19.73
N SER A 589 11.50 -19.02 20.27
CA SER A 589 12.52 -18.37 21.09
C SER A 589 13.86 -18.51 20.38
N CYS A 590 14.83 -17.65 20.67
CA CYS A 590 16.11 -17.67 19.99
C CYS A 590 17.27 -17.71 20.99
N SER A 591 18.31 -18.48 20.67
CA SER A 591 19.62 -18.40 21.31
C SER A 591 20.67 -18.09 20.25
N VAL A 592 21.48 -17.07 20.51
CA VAL A 592 22.62 -16.65 19.70
C VAL A 592 23.88 -17.00 20.45
N THR A 593 24.81 -17.67 19.78
CA THR A 593 26.17 -17.93 20.28
C THR A 593 27.17 -17.49 19.23
N SER A 594 28.26 -16.82 19.62
CA SER A 594 29.23 -16.26 18.68
C SER A 594 30.67 -16.46 19.15
N ASP A 595 31.58 -16.69 18.21
CA ASP A 595 33.02 -16.84 18.50
C ASP A 595 33.71 -15.51 18.87
N LYS A 596 33.03 -14.39 18.63
CA LYS A 596 33.41 -13.03 19.02
C LYS A 596 32.22 -12.30 19.63
N PRO A 597 32.44 -11.34 20.56
CA PRO A 597 31.33 -10.57 21.13
C PRO A 597 30.58 -9.74 20.09
N VAL A 598 29.27 -9.96 19.99
CA VAL A 598 28.31 -9.26 19.11
C VAL A 598 27.21 -8.63 19.96
N VAL A 599 26.34 -7.83 19.35
CA VAL A 599 25.09 -7.36 19.98
C VAL A 599 23.92 -7.95 19.20
N ALA A 600 22.84 -8.31 19.88
CA ALA A 600 21.65 -8.85 19.23
C ALA A 600 20.37 -8.17 19.73
N GLU A 601 19.52 -7.77 18.79
CA GLU A 601 18.18 -7.23 19.02
C GLU A 601 17.15 -8.03 18.20
N ARG A 602 15.88 -7.96 18.62
CA ARG A 602 14.79 -8.73 18.02
C ARG A 602 13.58 -7.83 17.75
N PRO A 603 13.54 -7.17 16.58
CA PRO A 603 12.36 -6.44 16.17
C PRO A 603 11.27 -7.39 15.68
N MET A 604 10.05 -7.08 16.07
CA MET A 604 8.83 -7.68 15.57
C MET A 604 7.88 -6.61 15.08
N TYR A 605 7.19 -6.91 13.99
CA TYR A 605 6.09 -6.10 13.47
C TYR A 605 4.85 -6.98 13.41
N PHE A 606 3.68 -6.43 13.70
CA PHE A 606 2.47 -7.25 13.79
C PHE A 606 1.15 -6.52 13.52
N SER A 607 0.14 -7.33 13.22
CA SER A 607 -1.29 -7.04 13.36
C SER A 607 -1.94 -8.15 14.18
N TYR A 608 -2.22 -7.83 15.44
CA TYR A 608 -2.69 -8.75 16.45
C TYR A 608 -4.22 -8.74 16.61
N GLY A 609 -4.80 -9.93 16.82
CA GLY A 609 -6.21 -10.09 17.21
C GLY A 609 -7.20 -9.44 16.23
N THR A 610 -7.94 -8.44 16.70
CA THR A 610 -8.94 -7.70 15.89
C THR A 610 -8.35 -6.63 14.98
N GLY A 611 -7.01 -6.58 14.84
CA GLY A 611 -6.30 -5.66 13.98
C GLY A 611 -5.48 -4.59 14.73
N TRP A 612 -5.04 -4.88 15.96
CA TRP A 612 -4.12 -4.02 16.70
C TRP A 612 -2.75 -4.08 16.05
N ARG A 613 -2.35 -2.99 15.40
CA ARG A 613 -1.08 -2.92 14.67
C ARG A 613 0.00 -2.35 15.57
N GLY A 614 1.22 -2.79 15.37
CA GLY A 614 2.36 -2.21 16.06
C GLY A 614 3.64 -2.97 15.78
N GLY A 615 4.62 -2.72 16.63
CA GLY A 615 5.87 -3.48 16.63
C GLY A 615 6.67 -3.19 17.87
N HIS A 616 7.53 -4.13 18.24
CA HIS A 616 8.35 -4.02 19.42
C HIS A 616 9.73 -4.61 19.17
N ASP A 617 10.69 -4.14 19.95
CA ASP A 617 12.08 -4.57 19.87
C ASP A 617 12.63 -4.74 21.28
N VAL A 618 13.60 -5.64 21.44
CA VAL A 618 14.31 -5.88 22.69
C VAL A 618 15.75 -6.24 22.39
N ALA A 619 16.66 -5.84 23.27
CA ALA A 619 17.98 -6.47 23.34
C ALA A 619 17.87 -7.83 24.05
N GLY A 620 18.68 -8.79 23.60
CA GLY A 620 18.70 -10.13 24.20
C GLY A 620 19.20 -10.13 25.65
N ALA A 621 18.92 -11.20 26.38
CA ALA A 621 19.57 -11.46 27.66
C ALA A 621 20.93 -12.14 27.43
N ALA A 622 22.00 -11.65 28.07
CA ALA A 622 23.32 -12.26 27.96
C ALA A 622 23.44 -13.60 28.70
N GLU A 623 22.57 -13.85 29.68
CA GLU A 623 22.52 -15.10 30.44
C GLU A 623 21.11 -15.39 30.97
N PRO A 624 20.72 -16.67 31.15
CA PRO A 624 19.50 -17.04 31.85
C PRO A 624 19.62 -16.83 33.36
N ALA A 625 18.51 -16.54 34.03
CA ALA A 625 18.44 -16.29 35.48
C ALA A 625 17.29 -17.05 36.14
N GLU A 626 17.39 -17.23 37.46
CA GLU A 626 16.34 -17.88 38.26
C GLU A 626 15.23 -16.91 38.67
N THR A 627 15.48 -15.60 38.62
CA THR A 627 14.51 -14.56 38.98
C THR A 627 14.49 -13.45 37.95
N TRP A 628 13.30 -13.04 37.53
CA TRP A 628 13.07 -11.96 36.57
C TRP A 628 12.03 -10.97 37.10
N TYR A 629 12.28 -9.68 36.90
CA TYR A 629 11.45 -8.59 37.41
C TYR A 629 10.85 -7.76 36.26
N PHE A 630 9.59 -7.34 36.45
CA PHE A 630 8.85 -6.44 35.55
C PHE A 630 8.02 -5.45 36.39
N ALA A 631 8.06 -4.15 36.09
CA ALA A 631 7.36 -3.09 36.80
C ALA A 631 6.04 -2.63 36.15
N GLU A 632 5.87 -2.90 34.86
CA GLU A 632 4.67 -2.58 34.08
C GLU A 632 3.79 -3.83 33.88
N GLY A 633 2.48 -3.61 33.80
CA GLY A 633 1.49 -4.65 33.51
C GLY A 633 0.07 -4.19 33.80
N TYR A 634 -0.87 -4.55 32.93
CA TYR A 634 -2.28 -4.25 33.13
C TYR A 634 -3.15 -5.34 32.48
N THR A 635 -4.12 -5.85 33.24
CA THR A 635 -5.06 -6.90 32.77
C THR A 635 -6.49 -6.38 32.64
N GLY A 636 -6.69 -5.06 32.62
CA GLY A 636 -8.00 -4.45 32.43
C GLY A 636 -8.49 -4.48 30.98
N PRO A 637 -9.63 -3.83 30.69
CA PRO A 637 -10.25 -3.84 29.36
C PRO A 637 -9.31 -3.20 28.34
N GLY A 638 -9.24 -3.80 27.16
CA GLY A 638 -8.37 -3.32 26.07
C GLY A 638 -6.91 -3.77 26.18
N PHE A 639 -6.54 -4.64 27.13
CA PHE A 639 -5.17 -5.10 27.31
C PHE A 639 -5.07 -6.62 27.37
N GLU A 640 -4.11 -7.17 26.61
CA GLU A 640 -3.71 -8.56 26.68
C GLU A 640 -2.22 -8.68 27.01
N GLN A 641 -1.93 -9.17 28.22
CA GLN A 641 -0.58 -9.30 28.75
C GLN A 641 -0.14 -10.76 28.71
N TYR A 642 1.10 -10.97 28.28
CA TYR A 642 1.75 -12.27 28.18
C TYR A 642 3.11 -12.24 28.88
N VAL A 643 3.52 -13.39 29.41
CA VAL A 643 4.91 -13.63 29.81
C VAL A 643 5.42 -14.82 29.03
N CYS A 644 6.47 -14.58 28.25
CA CYS A 644 7.14 -15.55 27.41
C CYS A 644 8.36 -16.07 28.16
N VAL A 645 8.51 -17.39 28.27
CA VAL A 645 9.62 -18.00 29.01
C VAL A 645 10.34 -19.03 28.15
N LEU A 646 11.65 -18.85 27.96
CA LEU A 646 12.56 -19.84 27.36
C LEU A 646 13.24 -20.61 28.48
N ASN A 647 13.22 -21.95 28.38
CA ASN A 647 14.05 -22.82 29.19
C ASN A 647 15.17 -23.40 28.31
N PRO A 648 16.39 -22.84 28.38
CA PRO A 648 17.52 -23.35 27.60
C PRO A 648 18.12 -24.63 28.21
N GLY A 649 17.71 -25.01 29.42
CA GLY A 649 18.29 -26.12 30.17
C GLY A 649 17.75 -27.50 29.77
N ASP A 650 18.45 -28.53 30.25
CA ASP A 650 18.21 -29.95 29.91
C ASP A 650 17.09 -30.63 30.73
N GLY A 651 16.41 -29.89 31.59
CA GLY A 651 15.27 -30.41 32.36
C GLY A 651 14.16 -29.38 32.51
N PRO A 652 12.93 -29.80 32.88
CA PRO A 652 11.79 -28.89 33.04
C PRO A 652 12.01 -27.87 34.17
N ALA A 653 11.77 -26.59 33.89
CA ALA A 653 11.84 -25.50 34.85
C ALA A 653 10.45 -25.21 35.45
N SER A 654 10.33 -25.23 36.77
CA SER A 654 9.09 -24.93 37.50
C SER A 654 9.03 -23.45 37.83
N LEU A 655 7.89 -22.80 37.55
CA LEU A 655 7.73 -21.35 37.67
C LEU A 655 6.77 -20.95 38.80
N THR A 656 7.10 -19.84 39.46
CA THR A 656 6.24 -19.13 40.41
C THR A 656 6.13 -17.66 40.01
N PHE A 657 4.91 -17.20 39.77
CA PHE A 657 4.59 -15.82 39.44
C PHE A 657 4.12 -15.11 40.72
N ARG A 658 4.81 -14.05 41.13
CA ARG A 658 4.44 -13.19 42.26
C ARG A 658 4.08 -11.81 41.72
N PHE A 659 2.79 -11.53 41.63
CA PHE A 659 2.29 -10.26 41.15
C PHE A 659 2.19 -9.27 42.29
N GLN A 660 2.81 -8.09 42.19
CA GLN A 660 2.55 -6.99 43.10
C GLN A 660 1.49 -6.09 42.45
N THR A 661 0.26 -6.14 42.98
CA THR A 661 -0.88 -5.38 42.43
C THR A 661 -1.11 -4.08 43.19
N GLU A 662 -1.58 -3.05 42.48
CA GLU A 662 -1.94 -1.80 43.12
C GLU A 662 -3.19 -1.98 44.01
N GLU A 663 -4.12 -2.81 43.54
CA GLU A 663 -5.43 -3.06 44.14
C GLU A 663 -5.34 -3.92 45.41
N GLU A 664 -4.75 -5.12 45.34
CA GLU A 664 -4.81 -6.14 46.40
C GLU A 664 -3.46 -6.43 47.09
N GLY A 665 -2.35 -5.87 46.59
CA GLY A 665 -1.00 -6.23 47.04
C GLY A 665 -0.50 -7.49 46.36
N GLU A 666 0.30 -8.30 47.06
CA GLU A 666 0.94 -9.48 46.46
C GLU A 666 -0.04 -10.64 46.23
N ILE A 667 -0.05 -11.16 45.01
CA ILE A 667 -0.79 -12.33 44.58
C ILE A 667 0.19 -13.35 43.99
N VAL A 668 0.23 -14.56 44.54
CA VAL A 668 1.13 -15.63 44.08
C VAL A 668 0.38 -16.68 43.28
N ARG A 669 0.98 -17.14 42.18
CA ARG A 669 0.53 -18.24 41.31
C ARG A 669 1.70 -19.17 41.03
N ALA A 670 1.56 -20.44 41.38
CA ALA A 670 2.59 -21.47 41.18
C ALA A 670 2.03 -22.64 40.39
N GLY A 671 2.91 -23.57 40.00
CA GLY A 671 2.54 -24.82 39.32
C GLY A 671 2.59 -24.75 37.79
N GLN A 672 3.10 -23.65 37.24
CA GLN A 672 3.45 -23.57 35.82
C GLN A 672 4.84 -24.19 35.61
N SER A 673 5.12 -24.69 34.41
CA SER A 673 6.44 -25.23 34.06
C SER A 673 6.74 -25.11 32.58
N VAL A 674 8.02 -25.02 32.24
CA VAL A 674 8.51 -25.03 30.85
C VAL A 674 9.39 -26.26 30.64
N PRO A 675 9.08 -27.16 29.69
CA PRO A 675 9.94 -28.30 29.38
C PRO A 675 11.38 -27.91 29.01
N ALA A 676 12.28 -28.89 29.08
CA ALA A 676 13.68 -28.72 28.69
C ALA A 676 13.82 -28.28 27.23
N ARG A 677 14.69 -27.31 26.94
CA ARG A 677 15.00 -26.85 25.57
C ARG A 677 13.76 -26.44 24.76
N THR A 678 12.80 -25.81 25.44
CA THR A 678 11.56 -25.31 24.83
C THR A 678 11.23 -23.94 25.38
N ARG A 679 10.17 -23.33 24.83
CA ARG A 679 9.56 -22.13 25.37
C ARG A 679 8.08 -22.32 25.71
N SER A 680 7.52 -21.40 26.49
CA SER A 680 6.08 -21.33 26.75
C SER A 680 5.60 -19.89 26.92
N THR A 681 4.38 -19.62 26.47
CA THR A 681 3.69 -18.32 26.63
C THR A 681 2.59 -18.46 27.68
N PHE A 682 2.56 -17.57 28.66
CA PHE A 682 1.53 -17.55 29.70
C PHE A 682 0.68 -16.27 29.57
N LYS A 683 -0.62 -16.41 29.29
CA LYS A 683 -1.56 -15.27 29.27
C LYS A 683 -1.85 -14.83 30.70
N ILE A 684 -1.40 -13.64 31.06
CA ILE A 684 -1.48 -13.12 32.43
C ILE A 684 -2.92 -12.76 32.81
N ASN A 685 -3.74 -12.33 31.85
CA ASN A 685 -5.17 -12.10 32.09
C ASN A 685 -5.88 -13.35 32.65
N ASP A 686 -5.47 -14.55 32.21
CA ASP A 686 -6.04 -15.82 32.67
C ASP A 686 -5.44 -16.25 34.03
N LEU A 687 -4.15 -15.99 34.24
CA LEU A 687 -3.42 -16.43 35.44
C LEU A 687 -3.69 -15.54 36.67
N LEU A 688 -3.71 -14.22 36.47
CA LEU A 688 -3.93 -13.21 37.51
C LEU A 688 -5.42 -12.88 37.68
N GLY A 689 -6.15 -12.76 36.57
CA GLY A 689 -7.50 -12.21 36.51
C GLY A 689 -7.54 -10.82 35.87
N ALA A 690 -8.75 -10.27 35.69
CA ALA A 690 -8.97 -9.00 35.00
C ALA A 690 -8.89 -7.79 35.93
N ASN A 691 -8.59 -6.62 35.36
CA ASN A 691 -8.58 -5.31 36.01
C ASN A 691 -7.51 -5.10 37.11
N TYR A 692 -6.35 -5.73 36.97
CA TYR A 692 -5.21 -5.45 37.86
C TYR A 692 -4.16 -4.61 37.16
N GLN A 693 -3.74 -3.53 37.83
CA GLN A 693 -2.45 -2.92 37.56
C GLN A 693 -1.40 -3.75 38.29
N ASN A 694 -0.52 -4.42 37.55
CA ASN A 694 0.40 -5.40 38.11
C ASN A 694 1.86 -5.15 37.72
N SER A 695 2.75 -5.57 38.60
CA SER A 695 4.15 -5.83 38.34
C SER A 695 4.42 -7.29 38.74
N LEU A 696 5.55 -7.86 38.31
CA LEU A 696 5.81 -9.29 38.43
C LEU A 696 7.23 -9.56 38.93
N VAL A 697 7.34 -10.48 39.88
CA VAL A 697 8.55 -11.28 40.10
C VAL A 697 8.26 -12.70 39.60
N LEU A 698 8.99 -13.12 38.57
CA LEU A 698 8.96 -14.49 38.09
C LEU A 698 10.14 -15.24 38.70
N GLU A 699 9.85 -16.25 39.51
CA GLU A 699 10.85 -17.17 40.07
C GLU A 699 10.82 -18.51 39.34
N SER A 700 11.99 -19.11 39.15
CA SER A 700 12.18 -20.42 38.54
C SER A 700 13.12 -21.27 39.39
N ASP A 701 12.91 -22.59 39.42
CA ASP A 701 13.81 -23.54 40.08
C ASP A 701 15.08 -23.85 39.28
N ARG A 702 15.18 -23.31 38.06
CA ARG A 702 16.33 -23.37 37.15
C ARG A 702 16.48 -22.07 36.35
N PRO A 703 17.68 -21.76 35.83
CA PRO A 703 17.86 -20.62 34.96
C PRO A 703 16.96 -20.68 33.71
N VAL A 704 16.19 -19.62 33.49
CA VAL A 704 15.33 -19.38 32.33
C VAL A 704 15.54 -17.97 31.80
N VAL A 705 14.96 -17.64 30.64
CA VAL A 705 14.87 -16.27 30.12
C VAL A 705 13.41 -15.87 30.06
N ALA A 706 13.09 -14.62 30.39
CA ALA A 706 11.72 -14.15 30.44
C ALA A 706 11.55 -12.77 29.79
N GLU A 707 10.52 -12.68 28.94
CA GLU A 707 10.06 -11.47 28.28
C GLU A 707 8.58 -11.22 28.59
N ARG A 708 8.14 -9.96 28.52
CA ARG A 708 6.74 -9.57 28.72
C ARG A 708 6.19 -8.82 27.52
N ALA A 709 5.43 -9.51 26.68
CA ALA A 709 4.55 -8.92 25.67
C ALA A 709 3.29 -8.31 26.29
N LEU A 710 2.83 -7.21 25.72
CA LEU A 710 1.54 -6.60 26.03
C LEU A 710 0.96 -5.96 24.77
N TYR A 711 -0.23 -6.38 24.37
CA TYR A 711 -0.97 -5.86 23.21
C TYR A 711 -2.22 -5.14 23.68
N PHE A 712 -2.60 -4.05 23.02
CA PHE A 712 -3.66 -3.19 23.54
C PHE A 712 -4.46 -2.41 22.50
N ASP A 713 -5.66 -2.00 22.92
CA ASP A 713 -6.41 -0.82 22.46
C ASP A 713 -6.53 0.13 23.65
N TYR A 714 -5.62 1.10 23.71
CA TYR A 714 -5.46 1.98 24.84
C TYR A 714 -6.45 3.14 24.80
N LEU A 715 -7.34 3.17 25.79
CA LEU A 715 -8.33 4.24 25.96
C LEU A 715 -7.68 5.59 26.27
N GLY A 716 -6.57 5.63 27.02
CA GLY A 716 -5.93 6.88 27.43
C GLY A 716 -6.75 7.76 28.36
N LYS A 717 -6.16 8.89 28.75
CA LYS A 717 -6.88 9.95 29.50
C LYS A 717 -7.88 10.71 28.62
N GLY A 718 -7.73 10.62 27.29
CA GLY A 718 -8.53 11.36 26.30
C GLY A 718 -9.48 10.53 25.43
N ASP A 719 -9.78 9.27 25.78
CA ASP A 719 -10.62 8.37 24.97
C ASP A 719 -10.05 8.16 23.55
N HIS A 720 -8.74 7.92 23.50
CA HIS A 720 -7.89 7.95 22.32
C HIS A 720 -8.00 6.73 21.41
N HIS A 721 -8.19 5.54 21.99
CA HIS A 721 -8.16 4.26 21.28
C HIS A 721 -6.90 4.08 20.43
N TRP A 722 -5.73 4.23 21.06
CA TRP A 722 -4.46 3.94 20.40
C TRP A 722 -4.18 2.45 20.52
N ASP A 723 -4.31 1.73 19.41
CA ASP A 723 -3.96 0.33 19.29
C ASP A 723 -2.44 0.16 19.17
N GLY A 724 -1.91 -0.95 19.68
CA GLY A 724 -0.47 -1.17 19.73
C GLY A 724 -0.04 -2.43 20.46
N GLY A 725 1.27 -2.53 20.67
CA GLY A 725 1.84 -3.55 21.55
C GLY A 725 3.33 -3.38 21.77
N HIS A 726 3.81 -3.78 22.95
CA HIS A 726 5.22 -3.68 23.32
C HIS A 726 5.72 -4.89 24.08
N CYS A 727 7.03 -5.13 24.01
CA CYS A 727 7.74 -6.15 24.77
C CYS A 727 8.87 -5.52 25.60
N VAL A 728 9.23 -6.14 26.72
CA VAL A 728 10.48 -5.89 27.44
C VAL A 728 11.15 -7.20 27.84
N MET A 729 12.48 -7.24 27.77
CA MET A 729 13.30 -8.25 28.45
C MET A 729 13.23 -8.00 29.95
N GLY A 730 12.94 -9.01 30.76
CA GLY A 730 12.89 -8.83 32.22
C GLY A 730 14.25 -8.40 32.79
N ALA A 731 14.25 -7.76 33.96
CA ALA A 731 15.51 -7.50 34.67
C ALA A 731 15.87 -8.71 35.56
N PRO A 732 17.11 -9.23 35.54
CA PRO A 732 17.52 -10.33 36.43
C PRO A 732 17.85 -9.86 37.85
N ALA A 733 17.99 -8.54 38.05
CA ALA A 733 18.31 -7.93 39.32
C ALA A 733 17.62 -6.57 39.48
N LEU A 734 17.43 -6.16 40.73
CA LEU A 734 16.91 -4.84 41.09
C LEU A 734 18.07 -3.84 41.28
N SER A 735 17.73 -2.54 41.31
CA SER A 735 18.69 -1.45 41.53
C SER A 735 18.08 -0.37 42.42
N ARG A 736 18.95 0.49 42.96
CA ARG A 736 18.58 1.68 43.73
C ARG A 736 18.50 2.93 42.87
N GLU A 737 19.00 2.90 41.66
CA GLU A 737 18.90 3.97 40.68
C GLU A 737 18.47 3.41 39.33
N TYR A 738 17.68 4.21 38.60
CA TYR A 738 17.32 3.95 37.21
C TYR A 738 17.32 5.24 36.40
N PHE A 739 17.57 5.11 35.10
CA PHE A 739 17.63 6.23 34.16
C PHE A 739 16.80 5.93 32.92
N PHE A 740 16.15 6.96 32.39
CA PHE A 740 15.38 6.94 31.15
C PHE A 740 15.75 8.16 30.30
N ALA A 741 16.16 7.94 29.05
CA ALA A 741 16.65 9.02 28.18
C ALA A 741 15.60 9.56 27.21
N GLU A 742 14.63 8.75 26.82
CA GLU A 742 13.46 9.11 26.03
C GLU A 742 12.26 9.43 26.94
N GLY A 743 11.20 10.00 26.35
CA GLY A 743 10.04 10.53 27.07
C GLY A 743 9.54 11.87 26.51
N THR A 744 8.25 12.14 26.57
CA THR A 744 7.69 13.44 26.20
C THR A 744 6.28 13.62 26.73
N THR A 745 5.91 14.88 26.99
CA THR A 745 4.54 15.30 27.33
C THR A 745 3.90 16.13 26.22
N ARG A 746 4.43 16.02 24.98
CA ARG A 746 3.85 16.67 23.80
C ARG A 746 2.48 16.09 23.46
N ASP A 747 1.69 16.88 22.75
CA ASP A 747 0.40 16.43 22.21
C ASP A 747 0.61 15.15 21.38
N GLY A 748 -0.27 14.17 21.58
CA GLY A 748 -0.18 12.86 20.93
C GLY A 748 0.67 11.83 21.67
N PHE A 749 1.15 12.11 22.88
CA PHE A 749 1.90 11.17 23.72
C PHE A 749 1.36 11.16 25.15
N GLU A 750 1.28 9.97 25.75
CA GLU A 750 0.98 9.72 27.15
C GLU A 750 2.09 8.86 27.78
N GLU A 751 2.99 9.50 28.53
CA GLU A 751 4.10 8.86 29.23
C GLU A 751 3.73 8.52 30.69
N TRP A 752 4.01 7.27 31.07
CA TRP A 752 3.82 6.72 32.39
C TRP A 752 5.12 6.14 32.94
N LEU A 753 5.37 6.38 34.22
CA LEU A 753 6.42 5.70 34.98
C LEU A 753 5.77 4.70 35.93
N THR A 754 6.32 3.49 35.98
CA THR A 754 5.80 2.41 36.84
C THR A 754 6.89 1.91 37.76
N PHE A 755 6.60 1.84 39.06
CA PHE A 755 7.55 1.44 40.10
C PHE A 755 7.09 0.14 40.75
N GLN A 756 7.92 -0.88 40.73
CA GLN A 756 7.71 -2.12 41.47
C GLN A 756 8.46 -2.04 42.81
N ASN A 757 7.76 -2.30 43.91
CA ASN A 757 8.37 -2.54 45.21
C ASN A 757 8.09 -3.98 45.66
N PRO A 758 9.01 -4.93 45.42
CA PRO A 758 8.87 -6.30 45.90
C PRO A 758 9.23 -6.46 47.38
N ASN A 759 9.72 -5.40 48.04
CA ASN A 759 10.17 -5.46 49.42
C ASN A 759 8.99 -5.56 50.42
N PRO A 760 9.22 -6.14 51.61
CA PRO A 760 8.22 -6.24 52.68
C PRO A 760 7.93 -4.91 53.39
N SER A 761 8.65 -3.84 53.05
CA SER A 761 8.46 -2.49 53.58
C SER A 761 8.16 -1.47 52.48
N PRO A 762 7.38 -0.41 52.76
CA PRO A 762 7.20 0.69 51.82
C PRO A 762 8.52 1.36 51.45
N LEU A 763 8.62 1.84 50.21
CA LEU A 763 9.81 2.47 49.64
C LEU A 763 9.50 3.89 49.17
N SER A 764 10.43 4.83 49.39
CA SER A 764 10.35 6.17 48.80
C SER A 764 11.24 6.28 47.57
N VAL A 765 10.63 6.47 46.39
CA VAL A 765 11.33 6.66 45.11
C VAL A 765 11.36 8.15 44.77
N THR A 766 12.54 8.71 44.58
CA THR A 766 12.75 10.10 44.16
C THR A 766 13.01 10.15 42.66
N ALA A 767 12.18 10.87 41.93
CA ALA A 767 12.31 11.12 40.50
C ALA A 767 12.79 12.56 40.25
N THR A 768 13.85 12.70 39.45
CA THR A 768 14.34 13.96 38.91
C THR A 768 14.10 13.97 37.40
N TYR A 769 13.12 14.76 36.96
CA TYR A 769 12.77 14.98 35.57
C TYR A 769 13.67 16.05 34.98
N GLN A 770 14.46 15.70 33.97
CA GLN A 770 15.36 16.60 33.26
C GLN A 770 14.73 16.94 31.90
N LEU A 771 14.52 18.24 31.67
CA LEU A 771 13.79 18.75 30.52
C LEU A 771 14.74 19.02 29.34
N GLY A 772 14.19 18.99 28.11
CA GLY A 772 14.91 19.36 26.90
C GLY A 772 15.48 20.78 26.96
N GLU A 773 16.48 21.04 26.11
CA GLU A 773 17.19 22.33 26.09
C GLU A 773 16.23 23.52 25.96
N GLY A 774 16.37 24.50 26.85
CA GLY A 774 15.52 25.70 26.89
C GLY A 774 14.10 25.48 27.43
N GLN A 775 13.75 24.29 27.92
CA GLN A 775 12.39 23.98 28.39
C GLN A 775 12.18 24.12 29.90
N GLY A 776 13.23 24.44 30.67
CA GLY A 776 13.18 24.73 32.11
C GLY A 776 14.22 23.97 32.93
N ASP A 777 14.31 24.29 34.22
CA ASP A 777 15.16 23.57 35.17
C ASP A 777 14.57 22.18 35.52
N PRO A 778 15.40 21.21 35.97
CA PRO A 778 14.91 19.91 36.40
C PRO A 778 13.88 19.98 37.53
N VAL A 779 12.86 19.12 37.48
CA VAL A 779 11.80 19.02 38.48
C VAL A 779 12.02 17.76 39.32
N THR A 780 11.92 17.86 40.65
CA THR A 780 12.06 16.70 41.55
C THR A 780 10.77 16.39 42.29
N ARG A 781 10.45 15.10 42.40
CA ARG A 781 9.29 14.52 43.10
C ARG A 781 9.68 13.28 43.87
N THR A 782 8.93 12.96 44.91
CA THR A 782 9.13 11.75 45.71
C THR A 782 7.80 11.02 45.85
N TYR A 783 7.81 9.73 45.54
CA TYR A 783 6.65 8.84 45.58
C TYR A 783 6.86 7.78 46.65
N THR A 784 5.78 7.41 47.35
CA THR A 784 5.80 6.29 48.29
C THR A 784 5.15 5.09 47.64
N VAL A 785 5.91 4.02 47.44
CA VAL A 785 5.43 2.75 46.91
C VAL A 785 5.21 1.80 48.09
N GLY A 786 4.00 1.26 48.23
CA GLY A 786 3.67 0.33 49.30
C GLY A 786 4.52 -0.96 49.27
N ALA A 787 4.62 -1.65 50.40
CA ALA A 787 5.27 -2.97 50.46
C ALA A 787 4.52 -3.99 49.58
N GLY A 788 5.24 -4.77 48.76
CA GLY A 788 4.64 -5.76 47.86
C GLY A 788 3.61 -5.16 46.89
N LYS A 789 3.80 -3.91 46.50
CA LYS A 789 2.90 -3.16 45.60
C LYS A 789 3.67 -2.54 44.45
N ARG A 790 2.91 -2.09 43.44
CA ARG A 790 3.39 -1.15 42.43
C ARG A 790 2.74 0.22 42.56
N TYR A 791 3.26 1.19 41.82
CA TYR A 791 2.75 2.56 41.74
C TYR A 791 2.96 3.14 40.34
N THR A 792 1.96 3.83 39.79
CA THR A 792 2.03 4.51 38.48
C THR A 792 2.10 6.03 38.65
N VAL A 793 2.87 6.71 37.80
CA VAL A 793 2.91 8.17 37.68
C VAL A 793 2.66 8.59 36.24
N PHE A 794 1.81 9.59 36.02
CA PHE A 794 1.66 10.23 34.72
C PHE A 794 2.60 11.43 34.61
N ALA A 795 3.54 11.40 33.65
CA ALA A 795 4.62 12.39 33.60
C ALA A 795 4.11 13.84 33.42
N ALA A 796 3.06 14.05 32.62
CA ALA A 796 2.53 15.39 32.36
C ALA A 796 1.88 16.05 33.59
N ASP A 797 1.41 15.27 34.57
CA ASP A 797 0.90 15.82 35.84
C ASP A 797 2.04 16.44 36.67
N GLU A 798 3.30 16.08 36.40
CA GLU A 798 4.47 16.50 37.18
C GLU A 798 5.24 17.66 36.57
N VAL A 799 5.39 17.64 35.24
CA VAL A 799 6.21 18.63 34.50
C VAL A 799 5.41 19.52 33.56
N GLY A 800 4.11 19.24 33.38
CA GLY A 800 3.24 19.94 32.43
C GLY A 800 3.37 19.44 30.98
N ALA A 801 2.52 19.95 30.09
CA ALA A 801 2.47 19.56 28.69
C ALA A 801 3.56 20.21 27.82
N GLY A 802 3.85 19.60 26.67
CA GLY A 802 4.72 20.14 25.63
C GLY A 802 6.22 20.07 25.95
N LYS A 803 6.66 19.08 26.73
CA LYS A 803 8.06 18.92 27.16
C LYS A 803 8.70 17.66 26.60
N ASP A 804 10.01 17.73 26.36
CA ASP A 804 10.87 16.56 26.22
C ASP A 804 11.37 16.20 27.61
N VAL A 805 11.19 14.95 28.03
CA VAL A 805 11.44 14.50 29.40
C VAL A 805 12.45 13.37 29.38
N SER A 806 13.41 13.42 30.30
CA SER A 806 14.24 12.28 30.70
C SER A 806 14.17 12.18 32.22
N VAL A 807 14.38 11.01 32.79
CA VAL A 807 14.13 10.78 34.21
C VAL A 807 15.32 10.09 34.85
N LYS A 808 15.75 10.61 35.99
CA LYS A 808 16.61 9.91 36.93
C LYS A 808 15.78 9.50 38.15
N LEU A 809 15.81 8.22 38.50
CA LEU A 809 15.16 7.69 39.69
C LEU A 809 16.20 7.26 40.73
N SER A 810 15.88 7.42 42.01
CA SER A 810 16.71 6.94 43.13
C SER A 810 15.86 6.54 44.34
N ALA A 811 16.25 5.50 45.06
CA ALA A 811 15.56 5.02 46.25
C ALA A 811 16.55 4.48 47.30
N PRO A 812 16.19 4.42 48.60
CA PRO A 812 17.08 3.92 49.64
C PRO A 812 17.29 2.39 49.59
N ASP A 813 16.31 1.64 49.07
CA ASP A 813 16.36 0.20 48.85
C ASP A 813 16.08 -0.12 47.37
N GLU A 814 16.32 -1.38 46.99
CA GLU A 814 16.23 -1.84 45.60
C GLU A 814 14.78 -1.95 45.12
N PHE A 815 14.56 -1.57 43.87
CA PHE A 815 13.25 -1.59 43.20
C PHE A 815 13.44 -1.84 41.70
N LEU A 816 12.34 -1.86 40.94
CA LEU A 816 12.39 -1.81 39.48
C LEU A 816 11.52 -0.65 38.97
N ALA A 817 11.94 -0.04 37.87
CA ALA A 817 11.14 0.95 37.17
C ALA A 817 11.05 0.63 35.67
N GLU A 818 9.86 0.81 35.12
CA GLU A 818 9.60 0.82 33.68
C GLU A 818 9.01 2.19 33.29
N ARG A 819 9.17 2.53 32.01
CA ARG A 819 8.49 3.66 31.38
C ARG A 819 7.70 3.13 30.20
N SER A 820 6.38 3.34 30.21
CA SER A 820 5.53 3.11 29.05
C SER A 820 5.12 4.44 28.43
N VAL A 821 5.05 4.47 27.11
CA VAL A 821 4.55 5.62 26.36
C VAL A 821 3.55 5.11 25.35
N TYR A 822 2.32 5.60 25.43
CA TYR A 822 1.29 5.38 24.42
C TYR A 822 1.19 6.62 23.57
N PHE A 823 1.06 6.48 22.26
CA PHE A 823 1.13 7.63 21.37
C PHE A 823 0.33 7.46 20.09
N LYS A 824 0.14 8.60 19.44
CA LYS A 824 -0.17 8.70 18.03
C LYS A 824 0.86 9.59 17.38
N TYR A 825 1.84 8.97 16.76
CA TYR A 825 2.98 9.64 16.18
C TYR A 825 2.57 10.44 14.93
N GLN A 826 2.89 11.73 14.93
CA GLN A 826 2.52 12.69 13.88
C GLN A 826 3.73 13.33 13.17
N GLY A 827 4.94 12.82 13.42
CA GLY A 827 6.16 13.33 12.81
C GLY A 827 6.16 13.13 11.29
N PHE A 828 6.59 14.16 10.55
CA PHE A 828 6.80 14.10 9.10
C PHE A 828 5.57 13.64 8.28
N GLY A 829 4.36 13.97 8.75
CA GLY A 829 3.10 13.61 8.09
C GLY A 829 2.59 12.21 8.43
N ALA A 830 3.23 11.52 9.38
CA ALA A 830 2.77 10.26 9.93
C ALA A 830 1.45 10.41 10.71
N ASN A 831 0.81 9.26 10.95
CA ASN A 831 -0.40 9.15 11.77
C ASN A 831 -0.48 7.75 12.36
N TRP A 832 0.55 7.38 13.13
CA TRP A 832 0.79 5.99 13.58
C TRP A 832 0.49 5.85 15.07
N PRO A 833 -0.65 5.26 15.46
CA PRO A 833 -0.89 4.88 16.85
C PRO A 833 -0.02 3.69 17.23
N ASP A 834 0.51 3.69 18.45
CA ASP A 834 1.14 2.53 19.12
C ASP A 834 1.43 2.88 20.59
N GLY A 835 2.27 2.08 21.22
CA GLY A 835 2.97 2.42 22.44
C GLY A 835 4.16 1.50 22.66
N HIS A 836 5.17 1.99 23.37
CA HIS A 836 6.38 1.23 23.68
C HIS A 836 6.70 1.28 25.17
N CYS A 837 7.51 0.35 25.64
CA CYS A 837 7.94 0.29 27.01
C CYS A 837 9.42 -0.07 27.11
N VAL A 838 10.12 0.46 28.10
CA VAL A 838 11.50 0.08 28.43
C VAL A 838 11.66 -0.08 29.94
N ILE A 839 12.52 -1.02 30.35
CA ILE A 839 13.05 -1.05 31.71
C ILE A 839 14.13 0.02 31.82
N GLY A 840 14.10 0.79 32.91
CA GLY A 840 15.13 1.80 33.17
C GLY A 840 16.51 1.16 33.30
N VAL A 841 17.53 1.82 32.81
CA VAL A 841 18.89 1.29 32.96
C VAL A 841 19.44 1.60 34.34
N PRO A 842 20.13 0.67 35.03
CA PRO A 842 20.57 0.88 36.41
C PRO A 842 21.81 1.77 36.53
N GLU A 843 22.47 2.10 35.42
CA GLU A 843 23.71 2.86 35.41
C GLU A 843 23.87 3.70 34.14
N ARG A 844 24.96 4.49 34.09
CA ARG A 844 25.29 5.38 32.99
C ARG A 844 26.49 4.83 32.22
N TYR A 845 26.51 5.07 30.92
CA TYR A 845 27.45 4.46 30.00
C TYR A 845 28.56 5.41 29.56
N ASP A 846 29.79 4.89 29.49
CA ASP A 846 30.86 5.48 28.67
C ASP A 846 30.72 5.03 27.21
N GLU A 847 30.08 3.87 26.99
CA GLU A 847 29.85 3.27 25.69
C GLU A 847 28.57 2.42 25.73
N CYS A 848 27.77 2.46 24.68
CA CYS A 848 26.60 1.59 24.50
C CYS A 848 26.34 1.27 23.04
N TYR A 849 25.51 0.25 22.79
CA TYR A 849 25.31 -0.36 21.48
C TYR A 849 23.84 -0.64 21.20
N PHE A 850 23.49 -0.73 19.91
CA PHE A 850 22.16 -1.08 19.38
C PHE A 850 22.33 -1.88 18.10
N ALA A 851 21.73 -3.07 18.03
CA ALA A 851 21.86 -3.94 16.85
C ALA A 851 20.80 -3.69 15.77
N GLU A 852 19.65 -3.10 16.11
CA GLU A 852 18.61 -2.76 15.17
C GLU A 852 18.65 -1.29 14.73
N GLY A 853 18.13 -1.03 13.53
CA GLY A 853 18.03 0.29 12.94
C GLY A 853 17.71 0.26 11.45
N TYR A 854 16.85 1.18 11.02
CA TYR A 854 16.46 1.30 9.62
C TYR A 854 16.02 2.71 9.27
N THR A 855 16.60 3.26 8.20
CA THR A 855 16.31 4.63 7.74
C THR A 855 15.63 4.68 6.37
N GLY A 856 15.11 3.54 5.88
CA GLY A 856 14.37 3.44 4.63
C GLY A 856 12.98 4.06 4.67
N GLY A 857 12.32 4.03 3.51
CA GLY A 857 10.95 4.54 3.37
C GLY A 857 10.00 3.91 4.39
N GLY A 858 9.18 4.74 5.04
CA GLY A 858 8.25 4.29 6.08
C GLY A 858 8.81 4.33 7.51
N PHE A 859 10.11 4.53 7.71
CA PHE A 859 10.74 4.47 9.04
C PHE A 859 11.31 5.81 9.53
N GLN A 860 11.19 6.06 10.83
CA GLN A 860 11.67 7.27 11.49
C GLN A 860 12.33 6.91 12.83
N GLU A 861 13.65 6.85 12.81
CA GLU A 861 14.47 6.43 13.95
C GLU A 861 15.13 7.63 14.64
N TRP A 862 15.24 7.55 15.96
CA TRP A 862 15.85 8.57 16.79
C TRP A 862 16.79 7.98 17.83
N LEU A 863 17.73 8.81 18.29
CA LEU A 863 18.53 8.58 19.49
C LEU A 863 18.18 9.65 20.51
N CYS A 864 17.80 9.24 21.71
CA CYS A 864 17.52 10.10 22.86
C CYS A 864 18.64 9.91 23.88
N LEU A 865 19.40 10.98 24.14
CA LEU A 865 20.57 10.97 25.02
C LEU A 865 20.31 11.83 26.25
N GLN A 866 20.48 11.26 27.45
CA GLN A 866 20.39 11.96 28.72
C GLN A 866 21.80 12.18 29.32
N ASN A 867 22.06 13.41 29.75
CA ASN A 867 23.23 13.75 30.57
C ASN A 867 22.78 14.13 31.99
N PRO A 868 22.89 13.22 32.96
CA PRO A 868 22.58 13.51 34.37
C PRO A 868 23.72 14.22 35.11
N GLY A 869 24.86 14.48 34.45
CA GLY A 869 26.04 15.12 35.04
C GLY A 869 26.02 16.65 35.01
N ASP A 870 26.95 17.24 35.74
CA ASP A 870 27.03 18.70 35.98
C ASP A 870 27.83 19.48 34.93
N THR A 871 28.37 18.79 33.93
CA THR A 871 29.09 19.38 32.79
C THR A 871 28.62 18.74 31.49
N ASP A 872 28.85 19.41 30.37
CA ASP A 872 28.51 18.89 29.04
C ASP A 872 29.26 17.58 28.74
N SER A 873 28.62 16.71 27.97
CA SER A 873 29.18 15.46 27.46
C SER A 873 29.25 15.49 25.94
N THR A 874 30.34 14.98 25.36
CA THR A 874 30.49 14.81 23.91
C THR A 874 30.48 13.33 23.59
N VAL A 875 29.52 12.90 22.77
CA VAL A 875 29.28 11.51 22.41
C VAL A 875 29.60 11.33 20.92
N GLU A 876 30.49 10.40 20.63
CA GLU A 876 30.75 9.91 19.28
C GLU A 876 29.72 8.82 18.94
N VAL A 877 29.15 8.86 17.73
CA VAL A 877 28.23 7.85 17.20
C VAL A 877 28.84 7.25 15.95
N THR A 878 29.02 5.93 15.95
CA THR A 878 29.44 5.13 14.80
C THR A 878 28.26 4.28 14.34
N TYR A 879 27.86 4.41 13.08
CA TYR A 879 26.82 3.56 12.49
C TYR A 879 27.48 2.44 11.68
N TYR A 880 27.04 1.20 11.86
CA TYR A 880 27.46 0.07 11.04
C TYR A 880 26.29 -0.38 10.18
N THR A 881 26.48 -0.32 8.86
CA THR A 881 25.43 -0.60 7.88
C THR A 881 25.62 -1.96 7.23
N GLU A 882 24.53 -2.57 6.81
CA GLU A 882 24.55 -3.81 6.03
C GLU A 882 25.00 -3.54 4.59
N GLU A 883 24.70 -2.35 4.06
CA GLU A 883 24.98 -1.95 2.69
C GLU A 883 26.45 -1.53 2.45
N GLU A 884 27.02 -0.73 3.36
CA GLU A 884 28.30 -0.05 3.15
C GLU A 884 29.33 -0.30 4.27
N GLY A 885 28.96 -1.06 5.31
CA GLY A 885 29.78 -1.24 6.52
C GLY A 885 29.77 0.01 7.42
N ALA A 886 30.87 0.25 8.14
CA ALA A 886 30.99 1.36 9.08
C ALA A 886 31.00 2.74 8.39
N LEU A 887 30.09 3.63 8.80
CA LEU A 887 30.06 5.03 8.36
C LEU A 887 31.05 5.89 9.15
N GLN A 888 31.31 7.10 8.64
CA GLN A 888 32.12 8.09 9.34
C GLN A 888 31.47 8.53 10.65
N PRO A 889 32.21 8.58 11.77
CA PRO A 889 31.65 8.96 13.07
C PRO A 889 31.02 10.35 13.09
N ARG A 890 29.96 10.49 13.89
CA ARG A 890 29.28 11.75 14.20
C ARG A 890 29.51 12.14 15.66
N TYR A 891 29.43 13.43 15.98
CA TYR A 891 29.62 13.92 17.34
C TYR A 891 28.41 14.71 17.81
N ILE A 892 27.89 14.37 18.98
CA ILE A 892 26.73 15.00 19.62
C ILE A 892 27.19 15.57 20.96
N THR A 893 26.89 16.84 21.22
CA THR A 893 27.08 17.43 22.55
C THR A 893 25.76 17.38 23.32
N VAL A 894 25.78 16.78 24.50
CA VAL A 894 24.65 16.71 25.43
C VAL A 894 24.96 17.62 26.62
N PRO A 895 24.31 18.79 26.75
CA PRO A 895 24.65 19.74 27.80
C PRO A 895 24.45 19.18 29.21
N ALA A 896 25.05 19.83 30.21
CA ALA A 896 24.88 19.45 31.61
C ALA A 896 23.40 19.39 32.03
N ARG A 897 23.04 18.35 32.79
CA ARG A 897 21.71 18.17 33.40
C ARG A 897 20.51 18.21 32.44
N THR A 898 20.70 17.93 31.15
CA THR A 898 19.63 17.93 30.14
C THR A 898 19.65 16.66 29.29
N ARG A 899 18.87 16.67 28.21
CA ARG A 899 18.80 15.63 27.18
C ARG A 899 18.81 16.23 25.78
N VAL A 900 19.21 15.42 24.81
CA VAL A 900 19.22 15.75 23.38
C VAL A 900 18.57 14.61 22.60
N THR A 901 17.80 14.95 21.57
CA THR A 901 17.20 13.99 20.64
C THR A 901 17.74 14.22 19.23
N VAL A 902 18.22 13.16 18.59
CA VAL A 902 18.81 13.20 17.25
C VAL A 902 18.04 12.28 16.32
N ARG A 903 17.64 12.77 15.14
CA ARG A 903 17.02 11.93 14.11
C ARG A 903 18.09 11.15 13.36
N VAL A 904 18.02 9.83 13.40
CA VAL A 904 19.01 8.94 12.78
C VAL A 904 18.93 9.03 11.25
N ASN A 905 17.73 9.12 10.66
CA ASN A 905 17.56 9.28 9.22
C ASN A 905 18.33 10.48 8.63
N ASP A 906 18.49 11.55 9.41
CA ASP A 906 19.25 12.74 8.98
C ASP A 906 20.74 12.64 9.34
N ASN A 907 21.08 11.92 10.42
CA ASN A 907 22.42 11.85 10.97
C ASN A 907 23.30 10.79 10.26
N ALA A 908 22.71 9.62 9.96
CA ALA A 908 23.35 8.53 9.21
C ALA A 908 23.15 8.71 7.69
N GLY A 909 21.91 8.99 7.27
CA GLY A 909 21.50 9.05 5.87
C GLY A 909 20.25 8.19 5.61
N PRO A 910 19.60 8.35 4.44
CA PRO A 910 18.39 7.60 4.09
C PRO A 910 18.70 6.19 3.57
N ASN A 911 17.72 5.27 3.69
CA ASN A 911 17.73 3.93 3.10
C ASN A 911 18.90 3.03 3.54
N LEU A 912 19.19 3.02 4.84
CA LEU A 912 20.23 2.18 5.43
C LEU A 912 19.64 1.24 6.46
N GLN A 913 20.07 -0.01 6.41
CA GLN A 913 19.92 -1.00 7.47
C GLN A 913 21.13 -0.88 8.40
N LEU A 914 20.92 -0.42 9.64
CA LEU A 914 22.01 0.04 10.49
C LEU A 914 21.92 -0.44 11.93
N SER A 915 23.08 -0.55 12.55
CA SER A 915 23.28 -0.66 13.99
C SER A 915 24.14 0.52 14.43
N CYS A 916 24.26 0.77 15.73
CA CYS A 916 25.14 1.85 16.18
C CYS A 916 25.82 1.63 17.52
N ARG A 917 27.05 2.13 17.59
CA ARG A 917 27.84 2.28 18.81
C ARG A 917 27.95 3.75 19.18
N LEU A 918 27.67 4.07 20.44
CA LEU A 918 27.86 5.40 21.00
C LEU A 918 28.96 5.36 22.06
N ARG A 919 29.87 6.34 22.03
CA ARG A 919 31.00 6.44 22.96
C ARG A 919 31.19 7.86 23.48
N VAL A 920 31.23 8.03 24.80
CA VAL A 920 31.58 9.30 25.44
C VAL A 920 33.06 9.58 25.25
N THR A 921 33.39 10.69 24.59
CA THR A 921 34.77 11.12 24.30
C THR A 921 35.28 12.18 25.28
N SER A 922 34.37 12.94 25.89
CA SER A 922 34.68 13.92 26.93
C SER A 922 33.45 14.20 27.79
N GLY A 923 33.62 14.45 29.09
CA GLY A 923 32.53 14.80 30.00
C GLY A 923 31.97 13.58 30.76
N PRO A 924 30.79 13.71 31.40
CA PRO A 924 30.18 12.65 32.17
C PRO A 924 29.53 11.58 31.28
N LYS A 925 29.33 10.40 31.88
CA LYS A 925 28.58 9.28 31.30
C LYS A 925 27.14 9.66 30.95
N VAL A 926 26.62 9.08 29.89
CA VAL A 926 25.27 9.33 29.38
C VAL A 926 24.40 8.09 29.45
N VAL A 927 23.10 8.26 29.19
CA VAL A 927 22.15 7.17 28.97
C VAL A 927 21.51 7.40 27.60
N VAL A 928 21.27 6.32 26.87
CA VAL A 928 20.78 6.38 25.49
C VAL A 928 19.64 5.40 25.29
N GLU A 929 18.56 5.89 24.70
CA GLU A 929 17.41 5.10 24.25
C GLU A 929 17.15 5.39 22.77
N ARG A 930 16.68 4.40 22.03
CA ARG A 930 16.45 4.45 20.59
C ARG A 930 14.97 4.21 20.27
N PRO A 931 14.13 5.25 20.20
CA PRO A 931 12.78 5.08 19.69
C PRO A 931 12.77 5.07 18.15
N MET A 932 11.93 4.20 17.59
CA MET A 932 11.70 4.10 16.15
C MET A 932 10.19 4.08 15.92
N TYR A 933 9.74 4.82 14.90
CA TYR A 933 8.34 4.88 14.47
C TYR A 933 8.26 4.49 13.01
N PHE A 934 7.25 3.72 12.62
CA PHE A 934 7.22 3.12 11.28
C PHE A 934 5.81 2.93 10.71
N ASP A 935 5.77 2.75 9.40
CA ASP A 935 4.70 2.15 8.60
C ASP A 935 5.31 1.00 7.79
N TYR A 936 5.24 -0.20 8.35
CA TYR A 936 5.92 -1.40 7.85
C TYR A 936 5.08 -2.13 6.79
N TRP A 937 5.65 -2.46 5.62
CA TRP A 937 4.92 -3.04 4.48
C TRP A 937 5.38 -4.44 4.08
#